data_AF-A0A9Q1IR38-F1
#
_entry.id   AF-A0A9Q1IR38-F1
#
_cell.length_a   1.000
_cell.length_b   1.000
_cell.length_c   1.000
_cell.angle_alpha   90.00
_cell.angle_beta   90.00
_cell.angle_gamma   90.00
#
_symmetry.space_group_name_H-M   'P 1'
#
loop_
_entity.id
_entity.type
_entity.pdbx_description
1 polymer ?
#
loop_
_entity_poly.entity_id
_entity_poly.type
_entity_poly.pdbx_seq_one_letter_code
_entity_poly.pdbx_strand_id
1 'polypeptide(L)'
;MVEGHHPNELPQRPDCEGAWEGSDHFHLRGEGGSPLTCDAVSEEVDGVQPEQTLRPVDDQAVRAEPRKEGPEMRQVLPLGGASDENVIQVDKDEGEVPKHRVLTNVEQFNAINALPTKLYFGDGQTASNFASHSASWHKYCHLKFNNFKLAKAKEKRQHNPRNPDDSEGKKQMKRQRLDIQKCFFCESGTDQGVLHEVSTFDADKKIQTMITELDDTKFMTRIVGGDLMAMEAKYHLPCLVKSRNRHRSLTRKSGQSPENTDEKMNESRAFIELINYIEKSVDSGVLLFKLSEIHSLYVSRLGELGIKKLVNKTRLKDHLLEHLPEARAQCDGKNTLLIFKEGLKNMLKEALNKRNFDEDALILAKAAKIIRNDIINHSGFQFTGSFPEKCQENALPSSLKSLVSMVLNGSNIKHQEKCDSQACLTIGQCIVYHTKKRASSTAMKTRHTLEREPPLPIYIGINVHAQTRSKKLVQQLHNLGISISYDRIMQIEDWLATSTCEGFEADGVVAPACLRKGLFTVGALDNLDHNPSSTTSVTSFHGTGISLFQLPTKSEPEGSGWTTALTEADVASSGMAESFLKAAHLTRTRHAHQVTLLTLHNLQQEAFRLSAGPKDEEYLMAWRNEMLKKSPTFMFWDLIMRYETLILIFIRAHRERNFPLYVEVLEVLAPLFFALDHVNYSRWMPVHIRDMKSLPNTIKDEFENN
;
A
#
# COMPACT_ATOMS: atom_id res chain seq x y z
N MET A 1 47.03 19.81 58.58
CA MET A 1 47.08 19.79 60.06
C MET A 1 45.67 19.37 60.47
N VAL A 2 45.43 18.10 60.84
CA VAL A 2 45.69 17.49 62.17
C VAL A 2 44.63 18.03 63.16
N GLU A 3 43.70 17.26 63.76
CA GLU A 3 43.48 15.79 63.92
C GLU A 3 41.96 15.47 64.09
N GLY A 4 41.44 14.23 64.12
CA GLY A 4 42.12 12.93 63.98
C GLY A 4 41.34 11.61 64.25
N HIS A 5 40.18 11.58 64.93
CA HIS A 5 39.69 10.35 65.61
C HIS A 5 38.32 9.74 65.22
N HIS A 6 38.26 8.41 65.32
CA HIS A 6 37.11 7.48 65.42
C HIS A 6 37.30 6.65 66.72
N PRO A 7 36.26 6.04 67.36
CA PRO A 7 35.69 4.75 66.89
C PRO A 7 34.20 4.49 67.26
N ASN A 8 33.77 3.22 67.21
CA ASN A 8 32.42 2.66 67.44
C ASN A 8 32.00 2.60 68.93
N GLU A 9 30.69 2.46 69.24
CA GLU A 9 30.07 1.17 69.68
C GLU A 9 28.53 1.23 69.95
N LEU A 10 27.93 0.10 70.38
CA LEU A 10 26.49 -0.17 70.55
C LEU A 10 25.98 -0.01 72.01
N PRO A 11 24.66 0.18 72.20
CA PRO A 11 23.85 -0.84 72.91
C PRO A 11 22.54 -1.17 72.14
N GLN A 12 22.08 -2.42 72.02
CA GLN A 12 21.51 -3.37 73.01
C GLN A 12 20.09 -3.03 73.53
N ARG A 13 19.27 -4.09 73.70
CA ARG A 13 17.84 -4.05 74.08
C ARG A 13 17.63 -3.84 75.59
N PRO A 14 16.37 -3.73 76.02
CA PRO A 14 15.82 -4.87 76.80
C PRO A 14 14.55 -5.49 76.21
N ASP A 15 14.34 -6.77 76.49
CA ASP A 15 13.06 -7.47 76.29
C ASP A 15 12.25 -7.43 77.61
N CYS A 16 10.92 -7.52 77.54
CA CYS A 16 10.07 -7.96 78.65
C CYS A 16 8.72 -8.49 78.14
N GLU A 17 8.25 -9.59 78.73
CA GLU A 17 6.96 -10.21 78.46
C GLU A 17 5.88 -9.71 79.45
N GLY A 18 4.60 -9.88 79.11
CA GLY A 18 3.50 -9.48 79.98
C GLY A 18 2.14 -9.96 79.46
N ALA A 19 1.77 -11.19 79.79
CA ALA A 19 0.47 -11.75 79.44
C ALA A 19 -0.61 -11.39 80.47
N TRP A 20 -1.84 -11.18 80.01
CA TRP A 20 -3.06 -11.29 80.83
C TRP A 20 -4.17 -11.95 80.00
N GLU A 21 -4.90 -12.87 80.64
CA GLU A 21 -6.01 -13.60 80.04
C GLU A 21 -7.31 -12.77 80.15
N GLY A 22 -8.28 -13.07 79.27
CA GLY A 22 -9.56 -12.35 79.20
C GLY A 22 -10.60 -13.15 78.44
N SER A 23 -11.15 -14.18 79.08
CA SER A 23 -12.17 -15.06 78.52
C SER A 23 -13.58 -14.50 78.67
N ASP A 24 -14.37 -14.51 77.59
CA ASP A 24 -15.81 -14.76 77.61
C ASP A 24 -16.31 -14.97 76.16
N HIS A 25 -17.47 -15.57 75.89
CA HIS A 25 -18.04 -16.89 76.16
C HIS A 25 -19.37 -16.93 75.37
N PHE A 26 -19.80 -18.09 74.84
CA PHE A 26 -21.11 -18.34 74.19
C PHE A 26 -21.37 -17.61 72.82
N HIS A 27 -21.56 -18.33 71.70
CA HIS A 27 -22.78 -19.03 71.21
C HIS A 27 -23.85 -18.07 70.62
N LEU A 28 -24.57 -18.36 69.53
CA LEU A 28 -24.94 -19.66 68.93
C LEU A 28 -25.09 -19.60 67.36
N ARG A 29 -25.65 -20.69 66.79
CA ARG A 29 -26.06 -20.94 65.38
C ARG A 29 -26.86 -19.79 64.72
N GLY A 30 -27.02 -19.73 63.39
CA GLY A 30 -26.54 -20.62 62.29
C GLY A 30 -27.49 -20.57 61.08
N GLU A 31 -27.26 -21.46 60.09
CA GLU A 31 -28.04 -21.60 58.82
C GLU A 31 -27.97 -20.38 57.86
N GLY A 32 -28.15 -20.50 56.55
CA GLY A 32 -28.30 -21.70 55.70
C GLY A 32 -29.19 -21.42 54.48
N GLY A 33 -28.61 -21.19 53.29
CA GLY A 33 -29.43 -20.95 52.09
C GLY A 33 -28.66 -20.58 50.81
N SER A 34 -28.84 -21.37 49.76
CA SER A 34 -28.47 -21.11 48.35
C SER A 34 -29.07 -22.21 47.47
N PRO A 35 -29.33 -21.99 46.17
CA PRO A 35 -29.55 -20.74 45.44
C PRO A 35 -30.98 -20.66 44.86
N LEU A 36 -31.37 -19.52 44.26
CA LEU A 36 -32.49 -19.47 43.33
C LEU A 36 -32.16 -18.63 42.10
N THR A 37 -32.48 -19.18 40.94
CA THR A 37 -32.49 -18.54 39.62
C THR A 37 -33.87 -17.95 39.34
N CYS A 38 -33.93 -16.79 38.68
CA CYS A 38 -35.13 -16.31 38.00
C CYS A 38 -34.74 -15.72 36.63
N ASP A 39 -35.56 -15.97 35.63
CA ASP A 39 -35.40 -15.51 34.25
C ASP A 39 -35.96 -14.09 34.02
N ALA A 40 -35.82 -13.61 32.78
CA ALA A 40 -36.21 -12.28 32.35
C ALA A 40 -37.73 -12.04 32.27
N VAL A 41 -38.10 -10.76 32.33
CA VAL A 41 -39.35 -10.22 31.77
C VAL A 41 -38.99 -9.02 30.90
N SER A 42 -39.58 -8.93 29.72
CA SER A 42 -39.38 -7.84 28.76
C SER A 42 -40.50 -6.79 28.85
N GLU A 43 -40.20 -5.55 28.47
CA GLU A 43 -41.20 -4.63 27.94
C GLU A 43 -40.75 -4.14 26.55
N GLU A 44 -41.59 -4.37 25.54
CA GLU A 44 -41.52 -3.78 24.20
C GLU A 44 -42.65 -2.76 24.08
N VAL A 45 -42.41 -1.62 23.41
CA VAL A 45 -43.39 -1.00 22.49
C VAL A 45 -42.63 -0.28 21.36
N ASP A 46 -42.97 -0.69 20.15
CA ASP A 46 -42.96 -0.06 18.82
C ASP A 46 -42.37 1.36 18.59
N GLY A 47 -41.78 1.70 17.44
CA GLY A 47 -41.53 0.90 16.22
C GLY A 47 -42.19 1.45 14.95
N VAL A 48 -41.39 1.90 13.97
CA VAL A 48 -41.80 2.15 12.57
C VAL A 48 -40.67 1.73 11.61
N GLN A 49 -41.05 1.07 10.51
CA GLN A 49 -40.21 0.55 9.40
C GLN A 49 -40.90 0.83 8.04
N PRO A 50 -40.33 0.48 6.87
CA PRO A 50 -38.94 0.06 6.57
C PRO A 50 -38.20 1.24 5.87
N GLU A 51 -37.61 1.27 4.65
CA GLU A 51 -37.22 0.39 3.52
C GLU A 51 -36.18 1.24 2.69
N GLN A 52 -35.32 0.83 1.73
CA GLN A 52 -35.09 -0.33 0.84
C GLN A 52 -33.57 -0.60 0.67
N THR A 53 -33.21 -1.78 0.15
CA THR A 53 -31.83 -2.15 -0.24
C THR A 53 -31.46 -1.71 -1.66
N LEU A 54 -30.19 -1.35 -1.91
CA LEU A 54 -29.48 -1.69 -3.16
C LEU A 54 -27.94 -1.67 -2.98
N ARG A 55 -27.20 -2.08 -4.01
CA ARG A 55 -25.78 -2.51 -3.94
C ARG A 55 -24.78 -1.39 -4.30
N PRO A 56 -23.52 -1.44 -3.81
CA PRO A 56 -22.45 -0.60 -4.30
C PRO A 56 -22.01 -0.99 -5.73
N VAL A 57 -21.50 -0.01 -6.47
CA VAL A 57 -20.85 -0.15 -7.78
C VAL A 57 -19.63 0.77 -7.79
N ASP A 58 -18.47 0.25 -8.20
CA ASP A 58 -17.26 1.04 -8.43
C ASP A 58 -17.39 1.96 -9.64
N ASP A 59 -16.81 3.16 -9.59
CA ASP A 59 -16.12 3.71 -10.77
C ASP A 59 -15.01 4.72 -10.40
N GLN A 60 -14.06 4.98 -11.33
CA GLN A 60 -12.79 5.67 -11.06
C GLN A 60 -12.62 7.01 -11.83
N ALA A 61 -12.21 8.10 -11.16
CA ALA A 61 -11.42 9.22 -11.73
C ALA A 61 -10.95 10.21 -10.62
N VAL A 62 -9.66 10.30 -10.25
CA VAL A 62 -8.52 11.01 -10.92
C VAL A 62 -8.44 12.54 -10.65
N ARG A 63 -7.42 12.97 -9.88
CA ARG A 63 -6.58 14.21 -10.00
C ARG A 63 -5.63 14.34 -8.77
N ALA A 64 -4.43 14.97 -8.81
CA ALA A 64 -3.45 15.22 -9.89
C ALA A 64 -2.13 15.87 -9.35
N GLU A 65 -0.97 15.50 -9.94
CA GLU A 65 0.30 16.28 -10.13
C GLU A 65 0.99 16.96 -8.90
N PRO A 66 2.19 17.61 -9.00
CA PRO A 66 3.19 17.75 -10.10
C PRO A 66 4.55 17.04 -9.80
N ARG A 67 5.59 16.93 -10.66
CA ARG A 67 5.98 17.43 -12.01
C ARG A 67 7.02 18.60 -12.06
N LYS A 68 7.94 18.51 -13.05
CA LYS A 68 9.10 19.39 -13.41
C LYS A 68 10.39 19.12 -12.59
N GLU A 69 11.63 19.40 -13.05
CA GLU A 69 12.23 20.03 -14.26
C GLU A 69 13.20 19.02 -14.96
N GLY A 70 13.91 19.20 -16.11
CA GLY A 70 14.26 20.34 -16.99
C GLY A 70 14.85 19.84 -18.36
N PRO A 71 15.41 20.69 -19.26
CA PRO A 71 14.97 20.66 -20.68
C PRO A 71 16.00 20.48 -21.85
N GLU A 72 15.42 20.23 -23.04
CA GLU A 72 15.76 20.56 -24.46
C GLU A 72 17.21 20.83 -24.98
N MET A 73 17.55 20.27 -26.16
CA MET A 73 17.52 20.93 -27.52
C MET A 73 17.89 19.93 -28.65
N ARG A 74 17.19 19.87 -29.81
CA ARG A 74 17.34 20.61 -31.12
C ARG A 74 18.74 20.47 -31.77
N GLN A 75 18.95 20.24 -33.09
CA GLN A 75 18.14 20.18 -34.33
C GLN A 75 19.03 19.52 -35.48
N VAL A 76 18.67 19.13 -36.72
CA VAL A 76 17.49 19.20 -37.63
C VAL A 76 17.55 18.12 -38.78
N LEU A 77 16.72 18.29 -39.83
CA LEU A 77 16.41 17.61 -41.13
C LEU A 77 17.57 17.43 -42.19
N PRO A 78 17.36 16.86 -43.43
CA PRO A 78 16.12 16.51 -44.19
C PRO A 78 16.08 15.16 -44.99
N LEU A 79 15.00 15.03 -45.82
CA LEU A 79 14.67 14.05 -46.90
C LEU A 79 13.93 12.76 -46.44
N GLY A 80 12.75 12.35 -46.94
CA GLY A 80 11.87 12.78 -48.06
C GLY A 80 11.60 11.62 -49.04
N GLY A 81 10.42 11.33 -49.61
CA GLY A 81 9.05 11.89 -49.58
C GLY A 81 8.11 11.08 -50.51
N ALA A 82 6.88 11.55 -50.81
CA ALA A 82 5.79 10.94 -51.63
C ALA A 82 5.03 9.75 -50.97
N SER A 83 3.70 9.72 -50.76
CA SER A 83 2.47 10.06 -51.56
C SER A 83 2.04 8.91 -52.49
N ASP A 84 0.94 8.19 -52.26
CA ASP A 84 -0.50 8.53 -52.27
C ASP A 84 -1.20 8.26 -53.62
N GLU A 85 -2.51 8.00 -53.51
CA GLU A 85 -3.60 7.95 -54.49
C GLU A 85 -3.34 7.72 -56.00
N ASN A 86 -4.20 6.90 -56.62
CA ASN A 86 -4.56 7.07 -58.04
C ASN A 86 -5.99 6.60 -58.32
N VAL A 87 -6.95 7.54 -58.26
CA VAL A 87 -8.30 7.39 -58.81
C VAL A 87 -8.39 8.25 -60.08
N ILE A 88 -8.26 7.63 -61.25
CA ILE A 88 -8.56 8.31 -62.53
C ILE A 88 -9.56 7.50 -63.33
N GLN A 89 -10.82 7.86 -63.07
CA GLN A 89 -11.91 8.13 -64.03
C GLN A 89 -12.39 7.06 -65.03
N VAL A 90 -13.69 7.16 -65.28
CA VAL A 90 -14.45 6.39 -66.27
C VAL A 90 -14.77 7.31 -67.43
N ASP A 91 -14.29 6.99 -68.63
CA ASP A 91 -14.83 7.59 -69.85
C ASP A 91 -16.25 7.08 -70.08
N LYS A 92 -17.21 8.00 -70.08
CA LYS A 92 -18.51 7.81 -70.73
C LYS A 92 -18.40 8.38 -72.13
N ASP A 93 -18.66 7.56 -73.14
CA ASP A 93 -19.30 8.05 -74.37
C ASP A 93 -20.06 6.91 -75.06
N GLU A 94 -21.23 7.24 -75.61
CA GLU A 94 -22.12 6.27 -76.26
C GLU A 94 -21.92 6.36 -77.79
N GLY A 95 -21.24 5.38 -78.37
CA GLY A 95 -20.92 5.39 -79.82
C GLY A 95 -20.36 4.07 -80.37
N GLU A 96 -21.26 3.16 -80.76
CA GLU A 96 -21.17 2.05 -81.74
C GLU A 96 -19.91 1.15 -81.94
N VAL A 97 -18.75 1.33 -81.28
CA VAL A 97 -17.53 0.51 -81.55
C VAL A 97 -17.16 -0.62 -80.53
N PRO A 98 -18.04 -1.20 -79.68
CA PRO A 98 -17.67 -2.41 -78.92
C PRO A 98 -17.34 -3.62 -79.79
N LYS A 99 -18.00 -3.78 -80.95
CA LYS A 99 -17.94 -5.02 -81.74
C LYS A 99 -16.56 -5.26 -82.39
N HIS A 100 -15.93 -4.22 -82.93
CA HIS A 100 -14.73 -4.38 -83.75
C HIS A 100 -13.52 -4.89 -82.94
N ARG A 101 -13.37 -4.48 -81.68
CA ARG A 101 -12.22 -4.83 -80.82
C ARG A 101 -12.09 -6.34 -80.57
N VAL A 102 -13.19 -7.09 -80.46
CA VAL A 102 -13.13 -8.54 -80.23
C VAL A 102 -12.54 -9.27 -81.42
N LEU A 103 -12.96 -8.89 -82.63
CA LEU A 103 -12.52 -9.52 -83.88
C LEU A 103 -11.04 -9.22 -84.14
N THR A 104 -10.60 -7.98 -83.93
CA THR A 104 -9.17 -7.61 -83.98
C THR A 104 -8.32 -8.39 -82.96
N ASN A 105 -8.84 -8.65 -81.75
CA ASN A 105 -8.14 -9.50 -80.78
C ASN A 105 -8.09 -10.98 -81.20
N VAL A 106 -9.16 -11.51 -81.81
CA VAL A 106 -9.19 -12.87 -82.37
C VAL A 106 -8.12 -13.04 -83.44
N GLU A 107 -7.98 -12.09 -84.37
CA GLU A 107 -6.94 -12.10 -85.40
C GLU A 107 -5.54 -12.05 -84.78
N GLN A 108 -5.31 -11.21 -83.77
CA GLN A 108 -4.02 -11.17 -83.07
C GLN A 108 -3.71 -12.47 -82.29
N PHE A 109 -4.70 -13.11 -81.68
CA PHE A 109 -4.55 -14.45 -81.07
C PHE A 109 -4.25 -15.54 -82.11
N ASN A 110 -4.81 -15.43 -83.32
CA ASN A 110 -4.57 -16.35 -84.43
C ASN A 110 -3.17 -16.17 -85.03
N ALA A 111 -2.71 -14.92 -85.19
CA ALA A 111 -1.35 -14.60 -85.65
C ALA A 111 -0.26 -15.14 -84.70
N ILE A 112 -0.50 -15.12 -83.38
CA ILE A 112 0.37 -15.80 -82.40
C ILE A 112 0.01 -17.28 -82.18
N ASN A 113 -0.88 -17.85 -83.00
CA ASN A 113 -1.37 -19.23 -82.99
C ASN A 113 -1.64 -19.78 -81.56
N ALA A 114 -2.36 -18.97 -80.77
CA ALA A 114 -2.65 -19.23 -79.35
C ALA A 114 -4.11 -18.92 -78.99
N LEU A 115 -5.04 -19.17 -79.94
CA LEU A 115 -6.48 -18.97 -79.76
C LEU A 115 -7.01 -19.69 -78.49
N PRO A 116 -7.62 -18.98 -77.52
CA PRO A 116 -8.14 -19.57 -76.28
C PRO A 116 -9.27 -20.60 -76.46
N THR A 117 -9.81 -20.76 -77.67
CA THR A 117 -10.79 -21.77 -78.09
C THR A 117 -10.73 -21.86 -79.62
N LYS A 118 -10.89 -23.05 -80.21
CA LYS A 118 -10.99 -23.17 -81.67
C LYS A 118 -12.15 -22.33 -82.20
N LEU A 119 -11.88 -21.55 -83.24
CA LEU A 119 -12.88 -20.87 -84.04
C LEU A 119 -12.81 -21.46 -85.46
N TYR A 120 -13.99 -21.65 -86.06
CA TYR A 120 -14.13 -22.20 -87.40
C TYR A 120 -14.59 -21.06 -88.31
N PHE A 121 -13.64 -20.46 -89.03
CA PHE A 121 -13.93 -19.52 -90.10
C PHE A 121 -14.05 -20.31 -91.41
N GLY A 122 -15.10 -20.06 -92.18
CA GLY A 122 -15.18 -20.56 -93.56
C GLY A 122 -14.21 -19.80 -94.45
N ASP A 123 -13.66 -20.48 -95.46
CA ASP A 123 -12.68 -19.89 -96.36
C ASP A 123 -13.21 -18.59 -96.99
N GLY A 124 -12.43 -17.51 -96.87
CA GLY A 124 -12.79 -16.16 -97.35
C GLY A 124 -13.47 -15.23 -96.33
N GLN A 125 -13.74 -15.66 -95.09
CA GLN A 125 -14.38 -14.80 -94.08
C GLN A 125 -13.36 -14.11 -93.13
N THR A 126 -13.09 -12.83 -93.38
CA THR A 126 -12.26 -11.95 -92.51
C THR A 126 -13.05 -11.27 -91.40
N ALA A 127 -12.39 -10.66 -90.41
CA ALA A 127 -13.05 -9.92 -89.32
C ALA A 127 -14.08 -8.88 -89.83
N SER A 128 -13.76 -8.16 -90.89
CA SER A 128 -14.63 -7.13 -91.48
C SER A 128 -15.99 -7.67 -91.94
N ASN A 129 -16.06 -8.94 -92.40
CA ASN A 129 -17.33 -9.55 -92.79
C ASN A 129 -18.25 -9.84 -91.59
N PHE A 130 -17.70 -10.11 -90.41
CA PHE A 130 -18.51 -10.28 -89.18
C PHE A 130 -18.99 -8.95 -88.61
N ALA A 131 -18.25 -7.87 -88.84
CA ALA A 131 -18.69 -6.51 -88.48
C ALA A 131 -19.85 -6.05 -89.38
N SER A 132 -19.72 -6.17 -90.71
CA SER A 132 -20.76 -5.73 -91.65
C SER A 132 -22.08 -6.50 -91.52
N HIS A 133 -22.02 -7.80 -91.18
CA HIS A 133 -23.21 -8.63 -90.93
C HIS A 133 -23.69 -8.60 -89.47
N SER A 134 -23.28 -7.59 -88.69
CA SER A 134 -23.79 -7.30 -87.34
C SER A 134 -23.74 -8.46 -86.34
N ALA A 135 -22.76 -9.37 -86.47
CA ALA A 135 -22.65 -10.59 -85.65
C ALA A 135 -22.75 -10.33 -84.12
N SER A 136 -23.23 -11.34 -83.40
CA SER A 136 -23.45 -11.31 -81.94
C SER A 136 -22.77 -12.49 -81.25
N TRP A 137 -22.55 -12.38 -79.93
CA TRP A 137 -21.84 -13.38 -79.14
C TRP A 137 -22.23 -13.36 -77.67
N HIS A 138 -22.06 -14.50 -77.00
CA HIS A 138 -22.19 -14.58 -75.54
C HIS A 138 -21.12 -13.75 -74.83
N LYS A 139 -21.51 -13.04 -73.76
CA LYS A 139 -20.61 -12.24 -72.90
C LYS A 139 -19.41 -13.06 -72.37
N TYR A 140 -19.60 -14.35 -72.09
CA TYR A 140 -18.53 -15.25 -71.69
C TYR A 140 -17.50 -15.53 -72.80
N CYS A 141 -17.92 -15.60 -74.07
CA CYS A 141 -17.02 -15.75 -75.21
C CYS A 141 -16.17 -14.49 -75.42
N HIS A 142 -16.77 -13.30 -75.36
CA HIS A 142 -16.04 -12.03 -75.38
C HIS A 142 -14.94 -11.98 -74.30
N LEU A 143 -15.24 -12.43 -73.08
CA LEU A 143 -14.27 -12.48 -71.96
C LEU A 143 -13.12 -13.50 -72.15
N LYS A 144 -13.14 -14.36 -73.19
CA LYS A 144 -11.96 -15.16 -73.58
C LYS A 144 -10.94 -14.36 -74.40
N PHE A 145 -11.39 -13.39 -75.20
CA PHE A 145 -10.57 -12.65 -76.16
C PHE A 145 -10.30 -11.19 -75.72
N ASN A 146 -10.12 -10.95 -74.42
CA ASN A 146 -9.81 -9.61 -73.89
C ASN A 146 -8.30 -9.29 -73.93
N ASN A 147 -7.97 -7.99 -73.91
CA ASN A 147 -6.60 -7.49 -74.05
C ASN A 147 -5.64 -8.09 -73.00
N PHE A 148 -6.10 -8.29 -71.76
CA PHE A 148 -5.30 -8.87 -70.68
C PHE A 148 -4.85 -10.31 -70.98
N LYS A 149 -5.76 -11.16 -71.50
CA LYS A 149 -5.39 -12.51 -71.94
C LYS A 149 -4.50 -12.51 -73.17
N LEU A 150 -4.67 -11.54 -74.08
CA LEU A 150 -3.83 -11.40 -75.27
C LEU A 150 -2.39 -10.99 -74.92
N ALA A 151 -2.21 -10.05 -73.99
CA ALA A 151 -0.90 -9.69 -73.45
C ALA A 151 -0.20 -10.91 -72.83
N LYS A 152 -0.90 -11.61 -71.92
CA LYS A 152 -0.37 -12.81 -71.23
C LYS A 152 -0.08 -13.99 -72.17
N ALA A 153 -0.69 -14.03 -73.36
CA ALA A 153 -0.38 -14.99 -74.40
C ALA A 153 0.86 -14.58 -75.23
N LYS A 154 1.05 -13.27 -75.49
CA LYS A 154 2.26 -12.74 -76.15
C LYS A 154 3.51 -12.95 -75.27
N GLU A 155 3.43 -12.62 -73.98
CA GLU A 155 4.50 -12.86 -72.99
C GLU A 155 4.94 -14.34 -72.97
N LYS A 156 3.97 -15.26 -72.87
CA LYS A 156 4.23 -16.72 -72.89
C LYS A 156 4.91 -17.22 -74.16
N ARG A 157 4.80 -16.50 -75.28
CA ARG A 157 5.46 -16.86 -76.54
C ARG A 157 6.83 -16.21 -76.71
N GLN A 158 7.04 -15.01 -76.16
CA GLN A 158 8.35 -14.36 -76.12
C GLN A 158 9.37 -15.14 -75.25
N HIS A 159 8.91 -15.83 -74.21
CA HIS A 159 9.79 -16.58 -73.30
C HIS A 159 10.24 -17.99 -73.77
N ASN A 160 9.88 -18.46 -74.96
CA ASN A 160 10.37 -19.77 -75.45
C ASN A 160 10.39 -19.90 -76.99
N PRO A 161 11.45 -19.42 -77.67
CA PRO A 161 11.65 -19.67 -79.10
C PRO A 161 12.08 -21.12 -79.36
N ARG A 162 11.18 -21.93 -79.92
CA ARG A 162 11.55 -23.25 -80.45
C ARG A 162 12.34 -23.09 -81.75
N ASN A 163 13.61 -23.45 -81.72
CA ASN A 163 14.39 -23.69 -82.94
C ASN A 163 13.93 -25.02 -83.58
N PRO A 164 13.69 -25.11 -84.89
CA PRO A 164 12.96 -26.24 -85.50
C PRO A 164 13.85 -27.35 -86.06
N ASP A 165 14.97 -27.68 -85.41
CA ASP A 165 15.67 -28.96 -85.65
C ASP A 165 16.44 -29.41 -84.40
N ASP A 166 16.02 -30.53 -83.82
CA ASP A 166 16.81 -31.36 -82.90
C ASP A 166 16.13 -32.74 -82.78
N SER A 167 16.47 -33.63 -83.71
CA SER A 167 15.70 -34.85 -84.01
C SER A 167 16.26 -36.12 -83.35
N GLU A 168 16.67 -36.08 -82.07
CA GLU A 168 17.17 -37.27 -81.36
C GLU A 168 16.52 -37.55 -79.98
N GLY A 169 16.12 -38.82 -79.78
CA GLY A 169 15.15 -39.20 -78.76
C GLY A 169 15.73 -39.61 -77.41
N LYS A 170 15.57 -38.76 -76.37
CA LYS A 170 15.64 -39.22 -74.97
C LYS A 170 14.28 -39.80 -74.54
N LYS A 171 14.31 -41.08 -74.12
CA LYS A 171 13.14 -41.96 -73.92
C LYS A 171 12.08 -41.34 -73.00
N GLN A 172 10.84 -41.19 -73.49
CA GLN A 172 9.69 -40.96 -72.63
C GLN A 172 9.43 -42.19 -71.75
N MET A 173 9.47 -42.03 -70.43
CA MET A 173 8.82 -42.98 -69.52
C MET A 173 7.30 -42.92 -69.72
N LYS A 174 6.67 -44.08 -69.90
CA LYS A 174 5.20 -44.18 -69.91
C LYS A 174 4.66 -43.77 -68.54
N ARG A 175 3.69 -42.87 -68.53
CA ARG A 175 2.95 -42.48 -67.30
C ARG A 175 2.25 -43.71 -66.72
N GLN A 176 2.56 -44.08 -65.48
CA GLN A 176 1.65 -44.91 -64.68
C GLN A 176 0.52 -44.02 -64.17
N ARG A 177 -0.73 -44.46 -64.37
CA ARG A 177 -1.90 -43.84 -63.78
C ARG A 177 -2.05 -44.40 -62.36
N LEU A 178 -2.12 -43.53 -61.35
CA LEU A 178 -2.37 -43.94 -59.97
C LEU A 178 -3.74 -44.63 -59.87
N ASP A 179 -3.79 -45.71 -59.10
CA ASP A 179 -5.01 -46.50 -58.85
C ASP A 179 -5.66 -46.01 -57.55
N ILE A 180 -6.84 -45.40 -57.69
CA ILE A 180 -7.55 -44.72 -56.61
C ILE A 180 -8.05 -45.71 -55.53
N GLN A 181 -8.03 -47.02 -55.80
CA GLN A 181 -8.39 -48.07 -54.84
C GLN A 181 -7.17 -48.63 -54.07
N LYS A 182 -5.99 -48.03 -54.21
CA LYS A 182 -4.73 -48.50 -53.60
C LYS A 182 -4.01 -47.41 -52.81
N CYS A 183 -3.22 -47.84 -51.83
CA CYS A 183 -2.33 -46.99 -51.06
C CYS A 183 -1.15 -46.51 -51.93
N PHE A 184 -1.00 -45.19 -52.03
CA PHE A 184 0.09 -44.47 -52.68
C PHE A 184 1.49 -45.01 -52.34
N PHE A 185 1.70 -45.49 -51.10
CA PHE A 185 2.98 -46.02 -50.64
C PHE A 185 3.20 -47.50 -50.98
N CYS A 186 2.26 -48.40 -50.65
CA CYS A 186 2.46 -49.86 -50.76
C CYS A 186 1.73 -50.56 -51.91
N GLU A 187 0.89 -49.86 -52.68
CA GLU A 187 0.08 -50.39 -53.79
C GLU A 187 -0.90 -51.52 -53.42
N SER A 188 -1.13 -51.76 -52.12
CA SER A 188 -2.20 -52.62 -51.61
C SER A 188 -3.47 -51.81 -51.34
N GLY A 189 -4.63 -52.45 -51.39
CA GLY A 189 -5.95 -51.82 -51.23
C GLY A 189 -6.42 -51.81 -49.78
N THR A 190 -7.72 -51.97 -49.57
CA THR A 190 -8.33 -52.06 -48.23
C THR A 190 -8.00 -53.36 -47.49
N ASP A 191 -7.40 -54.34 -48.16
CA ASP A 191 -6.92 -55.61 -47.60
C ASP A 191 -5.83 -55.44 -46.52
N GLN A 192 -5.06 -54.34 -46.56
CA GLN A 192 -4.07 -53.98 -45.53
C GLN A 192 -4.55 -52.90 -44.55
N GLY A 193 -5.85 -52.57 -44.57
CA GLY A 193 -6.49 -51.63 -43.64
C GLY A 193 -7.07 -50.39 -44.31
N VAL A 194 -7.52 -49.44 -43.47
CA VAL A 194 -8.25 -48.25 -43.92
C VAL A 194 -7.37 -47.32 -44.77
N LEU A 195 -7.89 -46.96 -45.95
CA LEU A 195 -7.32 -45.97 -46.83
C LEU A 195 -7.83 -44.57 -46.46
N HIS A 196 -6.92 -43.67 -46.11
CA HIS A 196 -7.19 -42.25 -45.86
C HIS A 196 -6.82 -41.43 -47.09
N GLU A 197 -7.64 -40.44 -47.44
CA GLU A 197 -7.40 -39.54 -48.59
C GLU A 197 -6.51 -38.36 -48.20
N VAL A 198 -5.71 -37.84 -49.14
CA VAL A 198 -5.00 -36.56 -48.96
C VAL A 198 -6.01 -35.43 -49.17
N SER A 199 -6.57 -34.90 -48.08
CA SER A 199 -7.69 -33.95 -48.10
C SER A 199 -7.34 -32.49 -47.76
N THR A 200 -6.05 -32.16 -47.62
CA THR A 200 -5.58 -30.77 -47.42
C THR A 200 -4.29 -30.49 -48.18
N PHE A 201 -4.18 -29.29 -48.79
CA PHE A 201 -2.96 -28.81 -49.46
C PHE A 201 -1.72 -28.87 -48.56
N ASP A 202 -1.95 -28.65 -47.26
CA ASP A 202 -0.92 -28.66 -46.24
C ASP A 202 -0.44 -30.08 -45.89
N ALA A 203 -1.27 -31.11 -46.09
CA ALA A 203 -0.85 -32.52 -46.04
C ALA A 203 -0.18 -32.96 -47.35
N ASP A 204 -0.72 -32.60 -48.51
CA ASP A 204 -0.10 -32.83 -49.83
C ASP A 204 1.35 -32.32 -49.85
N LYS A 205 1.55 -31.02 -49.60
CA LYS A 205 2.87 -30.39 -49.59
C LYS A 205 3.84 -31.08 -48.62
N LYS A 206 3.38 -31.47 -47.42
CA LYS A 206 4.21 -32.19 -46.44
C LYS A 206 4.56 -33.61 -46.88
N ILE A 207 3.71 -34.27 -47.65
CA ILE A 207 3.98 -35.60 -48.23
C ILE A 207 4.95 -35.47 -49.41
N GLN A 208 4.72 -34.52 -50.33
CA GLN A 208 5.63 -34.25 -51.45
C GLN A 208 7.04 -33.87 -50.97
N THR A 209 7.18 -32.93 -50.03
CA THR A 209 8.48 -32.55 -49.46
C THR A 209 9.20 -33.74 -48.82
N MET A 210 8.48 -34.54 -48.00
CA MET A 210 9.04 -35.75 -47.38
C MET A 210 9.51 -36.78 -48.41
N ILE A 211 8.82 -36.92 -49.54
CA ILE A 211 9.17 -37.85 -50.62
C ILE A 211 10.42 -37.37 -51.37
N THR A 212 10.46 -36.08 -51.74
CA THR A 212 11.62 -35.48 -52.42
C THR A 212 12.88 -35.54 -51.55
N GLU A 213 12.77 -35.26 -50.25
CA GLU A 213 13.88 -35.35 -49.29
C GLU A 213 14.25 -36.79 -48.87
N LEU A 214 13.49 -37.79 -49.32
CA LEU A 214 13.82 -39.22 -49.18
C LEU A 214 14.53 -39.80 -50.42
N ASP A 215 14.52 -39.09 -51.55
CA ASP A 215 15.01 -39.49 -52.88
C ASP A 215 14.61 -40.94 -53.29
N ASP A 216 13.41 -41.38 -52.89
CA ASP A 216 12.93 -42.70 -53.23
C ASP A 216 12.27 -42.67 -54.62
N THR A 217 13.02 -43.13 -55.62
CA THR A 217 12.64 -43.10 -57.04
C THR A 217 11.26 -43.69 -57.33
N LYS A 218 10.78 -44.65 -56.52
CA LYS A 218 9.43 -45.24 -56.66
C LYS A 218 8.29 -44.32 -56.21
N PHE A 219 8.55 -43.39 -55.29
CA PHE A 219 7.59 -42.38 -54.88
C PHE A 219 7.71 -41.14 -55.77
N MET A 220 8.92 -40.78 -56.20
CA MET A 220 9.14 -39.67 -57.14
C MET A 220 8.37 -39.87 -58.46
N THR A 221 8.38 -41.07 -59.04
CA THR A 221 7.59 -41.36 -60.26
C THR A 221 6.07 -41.26 -60.07
N ARG A 222 5.57 -41.33 -58.82
CA ARG A 222 4.14 -41.22 -58.50
C ARG A 222 3.69 -39.77 -58.27
N ILE A 223 4.52 -38.91 -57.67
CA ILE A 223 4.18 -37.48 -57.44
C ILE A 223 4.28 -36.61 -58.71
N VAL A 224 4.98 -37.07 -59.75
CA VAL A 224 5.13 -36.35 -61.04
C VAL A 224 3.78 -36.10 -61.77
N GLY A 225 2.68 -36.69 -61.31
CA GLY A 225 1.34 -36.41 -61.82
C GLY A 225 0.73 -35.06 -61.41
N GLY A 226 1.17 -34.46 -60.29
CA GLY A 226 0.63 -33.20 -59.75
C GLY A 226 0.29 -33.25 -58.26
N ASP A 227 -0.56 -32.30 -57.82
CA ASP A 227 -1.13 -32.23 -56.47
C ASP A 227 -1.84 -33.55 -56.10
N LEU A 228 -1.45 -34.16 -54.97
CA LEU A 228 -1.97 -35.46 -54.54
C LEU A 228 -3.46 -35.43 -54.20
N MET A 229 -4.03 -34.27 -53.84
CA MET A 229 -5.48 -34.11 -53.69
C MET A 229 -6.19 -34.18 -55.04
N ALA A 230 -5.65 -33.48 -56.05
CA ALA A 230 -6.20 -33.48 -57.41
C ALA A 230 -6.03 -34.85 -58.12
N MET A 231 -5.27 -35.76 -57.52
CA MET A 231 -5.11 -37.16 -57.94
C MET A 231 -5.90 -38.15 -57.06
N GLU A 232 -6.74 -37.68 -56.12
CA GLU A 232 -7.49 -38.49 -55.15
C GLU A 232 -6.61 -39.50 -54.38
N ALA A 233 -5.36 -39.13 -54.09
CA ALA A 233 -4.36 -40.04 -53.57
C ALA A 233 -4.73 -40.53 -52.16
N LYS A 234 -4.71 -41.85 -51.98
CA LYS A 234 -5.06 -42.53 -50.71
C LYS A 234 -3.88 -43.25 -50.11
N TYR A 235 -3.86 -43.39 -48.78
CA TYR A 235 -2.77 -44.03 -48.04
C TYR A 235 -3.26 -44.72 -46.77
N HIS A 236 -2.63 -45.83 -46.39
CA HIS A 236 -2.79 -46.37 -45.03
C HIS A 236 -2.00 -45.52 -44.04
N LEU A 237 -2.60 -45.20 -42.89
CA LEU A 237 -1.93 -44.41 -41.85
C LEU A 237 -0.58 -45.04 -41.38
N PRO A 238 -0.45 -46.37 -41.18
CA PRO A 238 0.84 -47.00 -40.86
C PRO A 238 1.92 -46.79 -41.93
N CYS A 239 1.55 -46.76 -43.21
CA CYS A 239 2.48 -46.53 -44.32
C CYS A 239 3.01 -45.10 -44.34
N LEU A 240 2.15 -44.10 -44.10
CA LEU A 240 2.59 -42.71 -43.93
C LEU A 240 3.50 -42.55 -42.69
N VAL A 241 3.17 -43.20 -41.57
CA VAL A 241 4.01 -43.20 -40.36
C VAL A 241 5.39 -43.84 -40.64
N LYS A 242 5.44 -44.95 -41.39
CA LYS A 242 6.69 -45.61 -41.78
C LYS A 242 7.57 -44.71 -42.64
N SER A 243 7.01 -44.05 -43.66
CA SER A 243 7.72 -43.06 -44.48
C SER A 243 8.22 -41.87 -43.64
N ARG A 244 7.38 -41.32 -42.76
CA ARG A 244 7.74 -40.20 -41.90
C ARG A 244 8.83 -40.56 -40.88
N ASN A 245 8.87 -41.79 -40.40
CA ASN A 245 9.93 -42.30 -39.53
C ASN A 245 11.24 -42.53 -40.29
N ARG A 246 11.20 -43.01 -41.54
CA ARG A 246 12.39 -43.10 -42.42
C ARG A 246 12.97 -41.71 -42.68
N HIS A 247 12.12 -40.73 -42.99
CA HIS A 247 12.53 -39.33 -43.21
C HIS A 247 13.11 -38.68 -41.94
N ARG A 248 12.50 -38.90 -40.76
CA ARG A 248 13.06 -38.48 -39.46
C ARG A 248 14.41 -39.15 -39.13
N SER A 249 14.65 -40.36 -39.64
CA SER A 249 15.94 -41.04 -39.50
C SER A 249 17.01 -40.39 -40.40
N LEU A 250 16.62 -40.01 -41.63
CA LEU A 250 17.50 -39.31 -42.57
C LEU A 250 17.89 -37.91 -42.08
N THR A 251 16.93 -37.10 -41.64
CA THR A 251 17.20 -35.78 -41.03
C THR A 251 17.99 -35.85 -39.72
N ARG A 252 17.88 -36.95 -38.96
CA ARG A 252 18.77 -37.22 -37.81
C ARG A 252 20.20 -37.58 -38.19
N LYS A 253 20.44 -38.12 -39.39
CA LYS A 253 21.79 -38.42 -39.89
C LYS A 253 22.46 -37.22 -40.55
N SER A 254 21.72 -36.41 -41.31
CA SER A 254 22.24 -35.15 -41.86
C SER A 254 22.41 -34.05 -40.82
N GLY A 255 21.73 -34.15 -39.67
CA GLY A 255 21.86 -33.22 -38.53
C GLY A 255 23.00 -33.52 -37.55
N GLN A 256 23.92 -34.44 -37.85
CA GLN A 256 25.09 -34.69 -36.99
C GLN A 256 26.25 -33.73 -37.35
N SER A 257 26.32 -32.61 -36.64
CA SER A 257 27.59 -31.92 -36.39
C SER A 257 28.56 -32.85 -35.64
N PRO A 258 29.89 -32.63 -35.70
CA PRO A 258 30.83 -33.35 -34.85
C PRO A 258 30.46 -33.22 -33.37
N GLU A 259 30.77 -34.23 -32.56
CA GLU A 259 30.43 -34.23 -31.14
C GLU A 259 31.15 -33.10 -30.39
N ASN A 260 30.39 -32.07 -30.02
CA ASN A 260 30.92 -30.98 -29.21
C ASN A 260 31.12 -31.45 -27.77
N THR A 261 32.37 -31.70 -27.39
CA THR A 261 32.78 -32.08 -26.02
C THR A 261 32.36 -31.05 -24.99
N ASP A 262 32.35 -29.78 -25.38
CA ASP A 262 32.17 -28.66 -24.47
C ASP A 262 30.68 -28.47 -24.16
N GLU A 263 29.77 -28.86 -25.05
CA GLU A 263 28.33 -28.97 -24.75
C GLU A 263 28.06 -30.08 -23.72
N LYS A 264 28.69 -31.26 -23.86
CA LYS A 264 28.57 -32.35 -22.88
C LYS A 264 29.13 -31.93 -21.52
N MET A 265 30.27 -31.23 -21.50
CA MET A 265 30.90 -30.72 -20.28
C MET A 265 30.04 -29.65 -19.60
N ASN A 266 29.50 -28.68 -20.37
CA ASN A 266 28.66 -27.62 -19.82
C ASN A 266 27.27 -28.11 -19.38
N GLU A 267 26.67 -29.13 -20.03
CA GLU A 267 25.46 -29.77 -19.51
C GLU A 267 25.73 -30.49 -18.18
N SER A 268 26.84 -31.25 -18.11
CA SER A 268 27.26 -31.92 -16.87
C SER A 268 27.49 -30.92 -15.74
N ARG A 269 28.15 -29.80 -16.05
CA ARG A 269 28.35 -28.67 -15.14
C ARG A 269 27.03 -28.09 -14.65
N ALA A 270 26.08 -27.78 -15.54
CA ALA A 270 24.77 -27.24 -15.14
C ALA A 270 24.01 -28.20 -14.21
N PHE A 271 24.16 -29.51 -14.39
CA PHE A 271 23.53 -30.50 -13.52
C PHE A 271 24.20 -30.56 -12.14
N ILE A 272 25.54 -30.53 -12.08
CA ILE A 272 26.27 -30.48 -10.80
C ILE A 272 26.03 -29.15 -10.05
N GLU A 273 25.96 -28.01 -10.75
CA GLU A 273 25.58 -26.72 -10.15
C GLU A 273 24.14 -26.77 -9.57
N LEU A 274 23.21 -27.51 -10.21
CA LEU A 274 21.84 -27.73 -9.71
C LEU A 274 21.80 -28.65 -8.46
N ILE A 275 22.59 -29.73 -8.44
CA ILE A 275 22.72 -30.60 -7.26
C ILE A 275 23.27 -29.80 -6.06
N ASN A 276 24.37 -29.07 -6.25
CA ASN A 276 24.96 -28.20 -5.22
C ASN A 276 23.98 -27.14 -4.68
N TYR A 277 23.06 -26.64 -5.52
CA TYR A 277 22.01 -25.73 -5.09
C TYR A 277 20.98 -26.42 -4.20
N ILE A 278 20.54 -27.63 -4.56
CA ILE A 278 19.58 -28.42 -3.76
C ILE A 278 20.20 -28.82 -2.42
N GLU A 279 21.44 -29.28 -2.39
CA GLU A 279 22.15 -29.67 -1.17
C GLU A 279 22.30 -28.49 -0.19
N LYS A 280 22.77 -27.33 -0.65
CA LYS A 280 22.86 -26.11 0.18
C LYS A 280 21.48 -25.59 0.64
N SER A 281 20.44 -25.85 -0.15
CA SER A 281 19.06 -25.53 0.24
C SER A 281 18.57 -26.49 1.34
N VAL A 282 18.95 -27.77 1.30
CA VAL A 282 18.69 -28.75 2.37
C VAL A 282 19.44 -28.39 3.65
N ASP A 283 20.72 -28.00 3.57
CA ASP A 283 21.52 -27.54 4.72
C ASP A 283 20.92 -26.30 5.41
N SER A 284 20.27 -25.43 4.64
CA SER A 284 19.53 -24.26 5.15
C SER A 284 18.08 -24.55 5.56
N GLY A 285 17.67 -25.83 5.57
CA GLY A 285 16.38 -26.31 6.09
C GLY A 285 15.25 -26.45 5.06
N VAL A 286 15.51 -26.26 3.76
CA VAL A 286 14.52 -26.43 2.69
C VAL A 286 14.46 -27.91 2.28
N LEU A 287 13.47 -28.63 2.82
CA LEU A 287 13.32 -30.08 2.65
C LEU A 287 12.28 -30.49 1.59
N LEU A 288 11.68 -29.53 0.88
CA LEU A 288 10.72 -29.74 -0.22
C LEU A 288 11.02 -28.83 -1.41
N PHE A 289 11.02 -29.39 -2.63
CA PHE A 289 11.22 -28.66 -3.88
C PHE A 289 10.18 -29.06 -4.93
N LYS A 290 9.61 -28.11 -5.67
CA LYS A 290 8.72 -28.46 -6.81
C LYS A 290 9.56 -28.80 -8.03
N LEU A 291 9.28 -29.93 -8.68
CA LEU A 291 9.98 -30.34 -9.90
C LEU A 291 9.84 -29.32 -11.04
N SER A 292 8.75 -28.55 -11.07
CA SER A 292 8.55 -27.44 -12.00
C SER A 292 9.60 -26.34 -11.82
N GLU A 293 9.93 -25.98 -10.59
CA GLU A 293 10.88 -24.92 -10.24
C GLU A 293 12.31 -25.37 -10.51
N ILE A 294 12.66 -26.58 -10.09
CA ILE A 294 13.96 -27.22 -10.38
C ILE A 294 14.20 -27.39 -11.88
N HIS A 295 13.16 -27.75 -12.66
CA HIS A 295 13.24 -27.83 -14.12
C HIS A 295 13.47 -26.46 -14.76
N SER A 296 12.75 -25.42 -14.32
CA SER A 296 12.96 -24.06 -14.83
C SER A 296 14.36 -23.53 -14.53
N LEU A 297 14.89 -23.75 -13.32
CA LEU A 297 16.26 -23.38 -12.94
C LEU A 297 17.29 -24.06 -13.85
N TYR A 298 17.17 -25.38 -14.06
CA TYR A 298 18.07 -26.13 -14.93
C TYR A 298 18.00 -25.67 -16.40
N VAL A 299 16.79 -25.41 -16.92
CA VAL A 299 16.61 -24.93 -18.30
C VAL A 299 17.15 -23.51 -18.48
N SER A 300 16.99 -22.61 -17.50
CA SER A 300 17.64 -21.28 -17.52
C SER A 300 19.16 -21.44 -17.59
N ARG A 301 19.72 -22.29 -16.72
CA ARG A 301 21.17 -22.46 -16.60
C ARG A 301 21.80 -23.07 -17.85
N LEU A 302 21.12 -24.00 -18.51
CA LEU A 302 21.54 -24.50 -19.83
C LEU A 302 21.49 -23.39 -20.89
N GLY A 303 20.48 -22.52 -20.87
CA GLY A 303 20.37 -21.36 -21.75
C GLY A 303 21.51 -20.35 -21.56
N GLU A 304 21.91 -20.06 -20.32
CA GLU A 304 23.06 -19.22 -19.97
C GLU A 304 24.39 -19.79 -20.49
N LEU A 305 24.54 -21.12 -20.50
CA LEU A 305 25.69 -21.83 -21.09
C LEU A 305 25.55 -22.03 -22.61
N GLY A 306 24.57 -21.40 -23.26
CA GLY A 306 24.33 -21.45 -24.71
C GLY A 306 23.63 -22.73 -25.22
N ILE A 307 23.32 -23.68 -24.35
CA ILE A 307 22.82 -25.02 -24.71
C ILE A 307 21.30 -24.98 -24.98
N LYS A 308 20.92 -24.97 -26.26
CA LYS A 308 19.52 -24.97 -26.70
C LYS A 308 18.89 -26.37 -26.69
N LYS A 309 18.78 -26.98 -25.51
CA LYS A 309 18.28 -28.36 -25.32
C LYS A 309 16.89 -28.41 -24.66
N LEU A 310 15.97 -29.18 -25.25
CA LEU A 310 14.65 -29.43 -24.67
C LEU A 310 14.74 -30.51 -23.56
N VAL A 311 14.80 -30.08 -22.30
CA VAL A 311 14.89 -31.00 -21.14
C VAL A 311 13.53 -31.63 -20.82
N ASN A 312 13.50 -32.96 -20.68
CA ASN A 312 12.33 -33.70 -20.22
C ASN A 312 12.26 -33.73 -18.68
N LYS A 313 11.14 -33.27 -18.11
CA LYS A 313 10.91 -33.20 -16.65
C LYS A 313 11.04 -34.54 -15.92
N THR A 314 10.52 -35.62 -16.50
CA THR A 314 10.58 -36.96 -15.90
C THR A 314 12.01 -37.45 -15.81
N ARG A 315 12.77 -37.37 -16.92
CA ARG A 315 14.20 -37.76 -16.94
C ARG A 315 15.06 -36.93 -15.99
N LEU A 316 14.81 -35.63 -15.89
CA LEU A 316 15.51 -34.79 -14.90
C LEU A 316 15.19 -35.24 -13.46
N LYS A 317 13.93 -35.55 -13.16
CA LYS A 317 13.52 -36.10 -11.85
C LYS A 317 14.16 -37.46 -11.57
N ASP A 318 14.24 -38.36 -12.55
CA ASP A 318 14.91 -39.66 -12.38
C ASP A 318 16.41 -39.46 -12.07
N HIS A 319 17.10 -38.66 -12.88
CA HIS A 319 18.54 -38.36 -12.71
C HIS A 319 18.85 -37.62 -11.40
N LEU A 320 17.95 -36.76 -10.91
CA LEU A 320 18.07 -36.13 -9.59
C LEU A 320 17.94 -37.14 -8.45
N LEU A 321 17.04 -38.12 -8.55
CA LEU A 321 16.86 -39.16 -7.52
C LEU A 321 18.03 -40.16 -7.49
N GLU A 322 18.69 -40.39 -8.63
CA GLU A 322 19.93 -41.19 -8.71
C GLU A 322 21.08 -40.55 -7.93
N HIS A 323 21.16 -39.20 -7.92
CA HIS A 323 22.22 -38.44 -7.24
C HIS A 323 21.85 -38.02 -5.81
N LEU A 324 20.57 -37.97 -5.45
CA LEU A 324 20.07 -37.53 -4.14
C LEU A 324 19.37 -38.68 -3.38
N PRO A 325 20.12 -39.62 -2.76
CA PRO A 325 19.56 -40.83 -2.11
C PRO A 325 18.70 -40.54 -0.85
N GLU A 326 18.64 -39.28 -0.42
CA GLU A 326 17.80 -38.76 0.66
C GLU A 326 16.42 -38.28 0.16
N ALA A 327 16.28 -38.00 -1.13
CA ALA A 327 15.06 -37.47 -1.73
C ALA A 327 14.11 -38.59 -2.18
N ARG A 328 12.80 -38.29 -2.16
CA ARG A 328 11.74 -39.09 -2.78
C ARG A 328 10.82 -38.19 -3.60
N ALA A 329 10.41 -38.65 -4.77
CA ALA A 329 9.40 -37.97 -5.56
C ALA A 329 7.99 -38.36 -5.11
N GLN A 330 7.19 -37.39 -4.69
CA GLN A 330 5.76 -37.52 -4.40
C GLN A 330 4.95 -36.81 -5.49
N CYS A 331 3.87 -37.43 -5.96
CA CYS A 331 3.02 -36.88 -7.01
C CYS A 331 1.55 -36.82 -6.56
N ASP A 332 0.86 -35.73 -6.92
CA ASP A 332 -0.61 -35.59 -6.77
C ASP A 332 -1.38 -35.88 -8.09
N GLY A 333 -0.64 -36.16 -9.17
CA GLY A 333 -1.14 -36.36 -10.53
C GLY A 333 -0.96 -35.17 -11.47
N LYS A 334 -0.80 -33.94 -10.94
CA LYS A 334 -0.49 -32.72 -11.71
C LYS A 334 0.88 -32.15 -11.35
N ASN A 335 1.26 -32.22 -10.08
CA ASN A 335 2.51 -31.73 -9.52
C ASN A 335 3.39 -32.91 -9.08
N THR A 336 4.71 -32.69 -9.11
CA THR A 336 5.70 -33.57 -8.51
C THR A 336 6.55 -32.75 -7.54
N LEU A 337 6.63 -33.21 -6.29
CA LEU A 337 7.48 -32.68 -5.24
C LEU A 337 8.66 -33.63 -5.02
N LEU A 338 9.86 -33.08 -4.86
CA LEU A 338 11.00 -33.79 -4.26
C LEU A 338 10.98 -33.49 -2.76
N ILE A 339 10.83 -34.52 -1.94
CA ILE A 339 10.70 -34.44 -0.48
C ILE A 339 11.83 -35.26 0.15
N PHE A 340 12.59 -34.65 1.06
CA PHE A 340 13.66 -35.32 1.79
C PHE A 340 13.12 -36.09 3.00
N LYS A 341 13.78 -37.21 3.37
CA LYS A 341 13.33 -38.11 4.46
C LYS A 341 12.98 -37.39 5.76
N GLU A 342 13.81 -36.46 6.20
CA GLU A 342 13.59 -35.69 7.44
C GLU A 342 12.40 -34.72 7.32
N GLY A 343 12.16 -34.15 6.14
CA GLY A 343 11.00 -33.31 5.85
C GLY A 343 9.70 -34.11 5.95
N LEU A 344 9.66 -35.30 5.34
CA LEU A 344 8.52 -36.21 5.42
C LEU A 344 8.25 -36.67 6.87
N LYS A 345 9.29 -36.96 7.64
CA LYS A 345 9.23 -37.32 9.06
C LYS A 345 8.67 -36.17 9.93
N ASN A 346 9.04 -34.92 9.64
CA ASN A 346 8.51 -33.76 10.36
C ASN A 346 7.05 -33.49 10.00
N MET A 347 6.68 -33.53 8.71
CA MET A 347 5.27 -33.45 8.28
C MET A 347 4.41 -34.56 8.90
N LEU A 348 4.95 -35.79 9.03
CA LEU A 348 4.24 -36.89 9.69
C LEU A 348 4.08 -36.67 11.20
N LYS A 349 5.06 -36.08 11.90
CA LYS A 349 4.88 -35.69 13.31
C LYS A 349 3.77 -34.64 13.44
N GLU A 350 3.81 -33.58 12.64
CA GLU A 350 2.81 -32.51 12.66
C GLU A 350 1.40 -33.04 12.37
N ALA A 351 1.26 -33.92 11.37
CA ALA A 351 -0.02 -34.54 11.01
C ALA A 351 -0.53 -35.59 12.01
N LEU A 352 0.35 -36.21 12.81
CA LEU A 352 -0.01 -37.22 13.82
C LEU A 352 -0.16 -36.64 15.24
N ASN A 353 0.20 -35.37 15.45
CA ASN A 353 0.09 -34.70 16.75
C ASN A 353 -1.37 -34.45 17.15
N LYS A 354 -1.98 -35.48 17.77
CA LYS A 354 -3.00 -35.23 18.80
C LYS A 354 -2.36 -34.37 19.88
N ARG A 355 -3.07 -33.32 20.31
CA ARG A 355 -2.58 -32.32 21.27
C ARG A 355 -2.01 -32.99 22.53
N ASN A 356 -0.71 -32.86 22.73
CA ASN A 356 0.02 -33.47 23.84
C ASN A 356 0.03 -32.53 25.04
N PHE A 357 -0.87 -32.74 26.00
CA PHE A 357 -1.03 -31.86 27.15
C PHE A 357 0.22 -31.75 28.04
N ASP A 358 1.06 -32.80 28.10
CA ASP A 358 2.31 -32.77 28.87
C ASP A 358 3.36 -31.87 28.21
N GLU A 359 3.37 -31.82 26.87
CA GLU A 359 4.27 -30.97 26.08
C GLU A 359 3.79 -29.51 26.05
N ASP A 360 2.49 -29.28 25.89
CA ASP A 360 1.85 -27.97 26.11
C ASP A 360 2.20 -27.42 27.51
N ALA A 361 2.05 -28.24 28.56
CA ALA A 361 2.38 -27.85 29.93
C ALA A 361 3.88 -27.55 30.10
N LEU A 362 4.76 -28.32 29.46
CA LEU A 362 6.20 -28.08 29.47
C LEU A 362 6.57 -26.78 28.72
N ILE A 363 5.90 -26.46 27.62
CA ILE A 363 6.07 -25.20 26.87
C ILE A 363 5.59 -24.02 27.72
N LEU A 364 4.41 -24.11 28.33
CA LEU A 364 3.87 -23.09 29.24
C LEU A 364 4.78 -22.87 30.46
N ALA A 365 5.32 -23.93 31.05
CA ALA A 365 6.28 -23.83 32.16
C ALA A 365 7.60 -23.14 31.75
N LYS A 366 8.11 -23.42 30.53
CA LYS A 366 9.30 -22.74 29.97
C LYS A 366 9.02 -21.26 29.72
N ALA A 367 7.90 -20.93 29.09
CA ALA A 367 7.48 -19.54 28.82
C ALA A 367 7.29 -18.76 30.13
N ALA A 368 6.54 -19.31 31.08
CA ALA A 368 6.34 -18.70 32.38
C ALA A 368 7.66 -18.49 33.15
N LYS A 369 8.64 -19.41 33.03
CA LYS A 369 9.96 -19.25 33.65
C LYS A 369 10.77 -18.09 33.06
N ILE A 370 10.75 -17.90 31.74
CA ILE A 370 11.41 -16.77 31.06
C ILE A 370 10.79 -15.46 31.55
N ILE A 371 9.48 -15.31 31.35
CA ILE A 371 8.72 -14.09 31.68
C ILE A 371 8.85 -13.74 33.16
N ARG A 372 8.78 -14.73 34.05
CA ARG A 372 8.93 -14.54 35.50
C ARG A 372 10.33 -14.13 35.91
N ASN A 373 11.38 -14.65 35.26
CA ASN A 373 12.75 -14.20 35.50
C ASN A 373 12.92 -12.75 35.08
N ASP A 374 12.43 -12.40 33.89
CA ASP A 374 12.55 -11.05 33.34
C ASP A 374 11.81 -10.03 34.20
N ILE A 375 10.55 -10.31 34.60
CA ILE A 375 9.79 -9.48 35.56
C ILE A 375 10.51 -9.36 36.91
N ILE A 376 11.15 -10.42 37.39
CA ILE A 376 11.83 -10.39 38.69
C ILE A 376 13.10 -9.54 38.66
N ASN A 377 13.81 -9.53 37.53
CA ASN A 377 15.08 -8.84 37.32
C ASN A 377 14.93 -7.45 36.68
N HIS A 378 13.74 -7.09 36.18
CA HIS A 378 13.46 -5.77 35.63
C HIS A 378 13.62 -4.68 36.69
N SER A 379 14.20 -3.53 36.31
CA SER A 379 14.29 -2.33 37.17
C SER A 379 12.91 -1.80 37.55
N GLY A 380 11.89 -2.04 36.72
CA GLY A 380 10.51 -1.66 36.96
C GLY A 380 10.28 -0.15 36.89
N PHE A 381 9.20 0.29 37.55
CA PHE A 381 8.89 1.69 37.78
C PHE A 381 9.07 2.02 39.26
N GLN A 382 9.58 3.20 39.55
CA GLN A 382 9.66 3.75 40.91
C GLN A 382 8.96 5.11 40.90
N PHE A 383 8.00 5.30 41.82
CA PHE A 383 7.22 6.53 41.88
C PHE A 383 8.02 7.63 42.59
N THR A 384 8.47 8.63 41.83
CA THR A 384 9.22 9.80 42.32
C THR A 384 8.34 11.06 42.38
N GLY A 385 7.08 10.91 42.78
CA GLY A 385 6.12 12.02 42.89
C GLY A 385 5.41 12.39 41.58
N SER A 386 5.81 11.82 40.44
CA SER A 386 5.22 12.08 39.13
C SER A 386 5.16 10.82 38.26
N PHE A 387 4.46 10.93 37.13
CA PHE A 387 4.37 9.89 36.10
C PHE A 387 5.00 10.41 34.79
N PRO A 388 6.27 10.07 34.51
CA PRO A 388 6.92 10.46 33.25
C PRO A 388 6.21 9.91 32.02
N GLU A 389 6.47 10.52 30.86
CA GLU A 389 6.04 9.97 29.57
C GLU A 389 6.50 8.52 29.42
N LYS A 390 5.64 7.69 28.82
CA LYS A 390 5.87 6.26 28.58
C LYS A 390 6.16 5.43 29.84
N CYS A 391 5.90 5.93 31.06
CA CYS A 391 6.10 5.15 32.29
C CYS A 391 5.38 3.79 32.27
N GLN A 392 4.21 3.68 31.62
CA GLN A 392 3.49 2.42 31.41
C GLN A 392 4.23 1.43 30.49
N GLU A 393 4.87 1.90 29.41
CA GLU A 393 5.71 1.08 28.52
C GLU A 393 6.99 0.64 29.26
N ASN A 394 7.64 1.58 29.94
CA ASN A 394 8.94 1.43 30.59
C ASN A 394 8.88 0.60 31.88
N ALA A 395 7.69 0.39 32.47
CA ALA A 395 7.50 -0.49 33.61
C ALA A 395 7.65 -1.99 33.27
N LEU A 396 7.55 -2.36 31.98
CA LEU A 396 7.34 -3.74 31.54
C LEU A 396 8.53 -4.29 30.72
N PRO A 397 9.05 -5.49 31.04
CA PRO A 397 10.07 -6.12 30.22
C PRO A 397 9.51 -6.53 28.85
N SER A 398 10.31 -6.37 27.79
CA SER A 398 9.88 -6.60 26.40
C SER A 398 9.31 -8.00 26.16
N SER A 399 9.82 -9.03 26.84
CA SER A 399 9.31 -10.40 26.73
C SER A 399 7.86 -10.55 27.22
N LEU A 400 7.47 -9.84 28.29
CA LEU A 400 6.10 -9.78 28.76
C LEU A 400 5.20 -9.05 27.75
N LYS A 401 5.66 -7.93 27.20
CA LYS A 401 4.93 -7.19 26.17
C LYS A 401 4.71 -8.04 24.91
N SER A 402 5.74 -8.75 24.45
CA SER A 402 5.64 -9.72 23.36
C SER A 402 4.66 -10.86 23.67
N LEU A 403 4.69 -11.45 24.89
CA LEU A 403 3.74 -12.51 25.25
C LEU A 403 2.29 -12.00 25.27
N VAL A 404 2.03 -10.86 25.90
CA VAL A 404 0.68 -10.30 25.98
C VAL A 404 0.18 -9.88 24.58
N SER A 405 1.03 -9.27 23.75
CA SER A 405 0.71 -8.97 22.35
C SER A 405 0.40 -10.24 21.54
N MET A 406 1.16 -11.34 21.72
CA MET A 406 0.86 -12.62 21.07
C MET A 406 -0.42 -13.29 21.57
N VAL A 407 -0.84 -13.04 22.82
CA VAL A 407 -2.11 -13.52 23.37
C VAL A 407 -3.30 -12.71 22.86
N LEU A 408 -3.15 -11.40 22.69
CA LEU A 408 -4.21 -10.50 22.20
C LEU A 408 -4.38 -10.56 20.67
N ASN A 409 -3.27 -10.51 19.92
CA ASN A 409 -3.25 -10.29 18.47
C ASN A 409 -2.78 -11.53 17.68
N GLY A 410 -2.37 -12.61 18.38
CA GLY A 410 -1.76 -13.79 17.79
C GLY A 410 -0.26 -13.62 17.47
N SER A 411 0.40 -14.73 17.12
CA SER A 411 1.83 -14.77 16.79
C SER A 411 2.17 -14.41 15.33
N ASN A 412 1.21 -13.89 14.57
CA ASN A 412 1.36 -13.60 13.15
C ASN A 412 1.85 -12.16 12.94
N ILE A 413 3.01 -11.99 12.29
CA ILE A 413 3.62 -10.69 11.96
C ILE A 413 2.68 -9.75 11.17
N LYS A 414 1.67 -10.28 10.46
CA LYS A 414 0.65 -9.49 9.75
C LYS A 414 -0.42 -8.86 10.65
N HIS A 415 -0.47 -9.21 11.93
CA HIS A 415 -1.43 -8.69 12.93
C HIS A 415 -0.73 -7.97 14.09
N GLN A 416 0.58 -7.72 13.98
CA GLN A 416 1.34 -6.95 14.96
C GLN A 416 1.22 -5.45 14.65
N GLU A 417 0.73 -4.70 15.62
CA GLU A 417 0.66 -3.24 15.57
C GLU A 417 2.06 -2.62 15.72
N LYS A 418 2.25 -1.38 15.25
CA LYS A 418 3.55 -0.68 15.34
C LYS A 418 3.95 -0.25 16.75
N CYS A 419 3.04 -0.33 17.72
CA CYS A 419 3.23 0.08 19.11
C CYS A 419 2.49 -0.89 20.03
N ASP A 420 2.86 -0.96 21.31
CA ASP A 420 2.11 -1.72 22.30
C ASP A 420 0.75 -1.07 22.57
N SER A 421 -0.34 -1.80 22.33
CA SER A 421 -1.70 -1.30 22.62
C SER A 421 -1.90 -1.03 24.12
N GLN A 422 -2.79 -0.09 24.46
CA GLN A 422 -3.10 0.20 25.87
C GLN A 422 -3.63 -1.04 26.62
N ALA A 423 -4.31 -1.96 25.93
CA ALA A 423 -4.68 -3.27 26.48
C ALA A 423 -3.45 -4.13 26.85
N CYS A 424 -2.44 -4.19 25.99
CA CYS A 424 -1.17 -4.86 26.25
C CYS A 424 -0.47 -4.29 27.50
N LEU A 425 -0.35 -2.95 27.56
CA LEU A 425 0.27 -2.26 28.70
C LEU A 425 -0.51 -2.44 30.00
N THR A 426 -1.84 -2.48 29.92
CA THR A 426 -2.74 -2.66 31.09
C THR A 426 -2.59 -4.08 31.66
N ILE A 427 -2.70 -5.11 30.81
CA ILE A 427 -2.57 -6.51 31.21
C ILE A 427 -1.15 -6.81 31.71
N GLY A 428 -0.12 -6.28 31.03
CA GLY A 428 1.27 -6.42 31.47
C GLY A 428 1.51 -5.85 32.87
N GLN A 429 1.00 -4.64 33.16
CA GLN A 429 1.13 -4.04 34.50
C GLN A 429 0.37 -4.84 35.57
N CYS A 430 -0.82 -5.36 35.26
CA CYS A 430 -1.54 -6.26 36.16
C CYS A 430 -0.77 -7.57 36.44
N ILE A 431 -0.07 -8.14 35.45
CA ILE A 431 0.78 -9.33 35.63
C ILE A 431 2.00 -9.01 36.51
N VAL A 432 2.69 -7.89 36.29
CA VAL A 432 3.80 -7.44 37.15
C VAL A 432 3.33 -7.25 38.59
N TYR A 433 2.22 -6.54 38.80
CA TYR A 433 1.67 -6.26 40.13
C TYR A 433 1.31 -7.53 40.93
N HIS A 434 0.93 -8.63 40.27
CA HIS A 434 0.62 -9.89 40.95
C HIS A 434 1.82 -10.87 41.04
N THR A 435 3.00 -10.53 40.52
CA THR A 435 4.16 -11.43 40.45
C THR A 435 4.99 -11.43 41.75
N LYS A 436 4.70 -12.39 42.64
CA LYS A 436 5.42 -12.60 43.91
C LYS A 436 6.84 -13.16 43.72
N LYS A 437 7.85 -12.55 44.36
CA LYS A 437 9.28 -12.98 44.29
C LYS A 437 9.55 -14.32 45.00
N ARG A 438 8.91 -14.56 46.14
CA ARG A 438 8.87 -15.84 46.88
C ARG A 438 7.43 -16.11 47.35
N ALA A 439 7.07 -17.38 47.53
CA ALA A 439 5.86 -17.74 48.26
C ALA A 439 6.16 -17.66 49.78
N SER A 440 5.60 -16.66 50.45
CA SER A 440 5.57 -16.62 51.92
C SER A 440 4.51 -17.61 52.41
N SER A 441 4.86 -18.46 53.38
CA SER A 441 3.91 -19.35 54.06
C SER A 441 2.94 -18.59 54.97
N THR A 442 3.32 -17.41 55.46
CA THR A 442 2.42 -16.51 56.18
C THR A 442 1.46 -15.82 55.21
N ALA A 443 0.16 -16.02 55.40
CA ALA A 443 -0.87 -15.17 54.80
C ALA A 443 -0.75 -13.70 55.30
N MET A 444 -1.40 -12.77 54.58
CA MET A 444 -1.43 -11.33 54.92
C MET A 444 -0.07 -10.60 54.92
N LYS A 445 0.81 -10.89 53.95
CA LYS A 445 1.78 -9.89 53.44
C LYS A 445 1.51 -9.58 51.97
N THR A 446 1.91 -8.38 51.54
CA THR A 446 1.43 -7.70 50.31
C THR A 446 1.52 -8.55 49.05
N ARG A 447 0.61 -8.31 48.09
CA ARG A 447 0.57 -9.05 46.82
C ARG A 447 1.85 -8.84 46.00
N HIS A 448 2.49 -7.70 46.20
CA HIS A 448 3.65 -7.16 45.49
C HIS A 448 4.75 -6.65 46.43
N THR A 449 5.89 -6.28 45.86
CA THR A 449 6.98 -5.53 46.51
C THR A 449 6.94 -4.07 46.08
N LEU A 450 7.11 -3.12 47.02
CA LEU A 450 7.09 -1.68 46.76
C LEU A 450 8.02 -1.24 45.61
N GLU A 451 9.22 -1.81 45.56
CA GLU A 451 10.26 -1.60 44.53
C GLU A 451 9.78 -1.81 43.07
N ARG A 452 8.64 -2.48 42.87
CA ARG A 452 8.08 -2.87 41.57
C ARG A 452 6.55 -2.68 41.56
N GLU A 453 6.05 -1.63 42.21
CA GLU A 453 4.69 -1.12 41.98
C GLU A 453 4.62 -0.51 40.56
N PRO A 454 3.87 -1.08 39.60
CA PRO A 454 3.72 -0.46 38.28
C PRO A 454 2.86 0.82 38.37
N PRO A 455 2.99 1.77 37.42
CA PRO A 455 2.35 3.07 37.56
C PRO A 455 0.82 2.99 37.54
N LEU A 456 0.20 2.05 36.81
CA LEU A 456 -1.26 1.95 36.69
C LEU A 456 -1.98 1.72 38.03
N PRO A 457 -1.67 0.70 38.89
CA PRO A 457 -2.30 0.57 40.20
C PRO A 457 -2.08 1.74 41.16
N ILE A 458 -0.95 2.46 41.04
CA ILE A 458 -0.68 3.67 41.84
C ILE A 458 -1.58 4.82 41.35
N TYR A 459 -1.61 5.06 40.05
CA TYR A 459 -2.42 6.09 39.40
C TYR A 459 -3.92 5.89 39.67
N ILE A 460 -4.44 4.66 39.51
CA ILE A 460 -5.84 4.35 39.81
C ILE A 460 -6.15 4.64 41.28
N GLY A 461 -5.30 4.21 42.21
CA GLY A 461 -5.50 4.46 43.64
C GLY A 461 -5.56 5.95 43.96
N ILE A 462 -4.52 6.70 43.59
CA ILE A 462 -4.41 8.14 43.86
C ILE A 462 -5.56 8.91 43.19
N ASN A 463 -5.86 8.65 41.92
CA ASN A 463 -6.89 9.39 41.17
C ASN A 463 -8.31 9.11 41.72
N VAL A 464 -8.65 7.84 41.97
CA VAL A 464 -9.93 7.48 42.59
C VAL A 464 -10.06 8.04 44.01
N HIS A 465 -8.98 8.07 44.80
CA HIS A 465 -9.02 8.73 46.10
C HIS A 465 -9.18 10.25 45.98
N ALA A 466 -8.44 10.92 45.10
CA ALA A 466 -8.52 12.37 44.91
C ALA A 466 -9.93 12.82 44.49
N GLN A 467 -10.59 12.09 43.58
CA GLN A 467 -11.94 12.40 43.11
C GLN A 467 -13.04 12.08 44.13
N THR A 468 -12.95 10.97 44.86
CA THR A 468 -14.08 10.44 45.67
C THR A 468 -13.89 10.54 47.17
N ARG A 469 -12.64 10.74 47.62
CA ARG A 469 -12.15 10.62 49.02
C ARG A 469 -12.58 9.35 49.77
N SER A 470 -13.08 8.33 49.06
CA SER A 470 -13.70 7.14 49.64
C SER A 470 -12.69 6.02 49.94
N LYS A 471 -12.33 5.83 51.23
CA LYS A 471 -11.55 4.67 51.69
C LYS A 471 -12.19 3.33 51.28
N LYS A 472 -13.52 3.24 51.32
CA LYS A 472 -14.27 2.03 50.96
C LYS A 472 -14.06 1.64 49.50
N LEU A 473 -14.19 2.60 48.57
CA LEU A 473 -14.04 2.34 47.13
C LEU A 473 -12.60 1.93 46.78
N VAL A 474 -11.60 2.65 47.30
CA VAL A 474 -10.19 2.28 47.15
C VAL A 474 -9.93 0.86 47.67
N GLN A 475 -10.46 0.52 48.84
CA GLN A 475 -10.26 -0.81 49.41
C GLN A 475 -10.92 -1.92 48.56
N GLN A 476 -12.08 -1.66 47.94
CA GLN A 476 -12.69 -2.59 47.00
C GLN A 476 -11.82 -2.80 45.75
N LEU A 477 -11.29 -1.74 45.14
CA LEU A 477 -10.37 -1.82 44.01
C LEU A 477 -9.04 -2.50 44.36
N HIS A 478 -8.53 -2.28 45.57
CA HIS A 478 -7.34 -2.98 46.09
C HIS A 478 -7.61 -4.48 46.29
N ASN A 479 -8.75 -4.85 46.87
CA ASN A 479 -9.14 -6.24 47.06
C ASN A 479 -9.29 -6.98 45.72
N LEU A 480 -9.78 -6.31 44.68
CA LEU A 480 -9.79 -6.81 43.29
C LEU A 480 -8.40 -6.87 42.63
N GLY A 481 -7.37 -6.23 43.22
CA GLY A 481 -6.01 -6.20 42.68
C GLY A 481 -5.75 -5.13 41.62
N ILE A 482 -6.66 -4.17 41.46
CA ILE A 482 -6.60 -3.12 40.44
C ILE A 482 -5.87 -1.87 40.97
N SER A 483 -5.89 -1.65 42.29
CA SER A 483 -5.33 -0.47 42.98
C SER A 483 -4.29 -0.85 44.03
N ILE A 484 -3.40 0.09 44.38
CA ILE A 484 -2.71 0.12 45.69
C ILE A 484 -3.71 0.23 46.84
N SER A 485 -3.30 -0.12 48.07
CA SER A 485 -4.15 -0.02 49.26
C SER A 485 -4.36 1.43 49.69
N TYR A 486 -5.44 1.71 50.42
CA TYR A 486 -5.69 3.06 50.93
C TYR A 486 -4.53 3.58 51.80
N ASP A 487 -4.01 2.73 52.68
CA ASP A 487 -2.94 3.14 53.60
C ASP A 487 -1.62 3.40 52.84
N ARG A 488 -1.43 2.81 51.65
CA ARG A 488 -0.33 3.13 50.72
C ARG A 488 -0.53 4.46 49.99
N ILE A 489 -1.77 4.88 49.73
CA ILE A 489 -2.07 6.24 49.23
C ILE A 489 -1.73 7.27 50.31
N MET A 490 -2.15 7.03 51.57
CA MET A 490 -1.84 7.94 52.67
C MET A 490 -0.32 8.13 52.86
N GLN A 491 0.48 7.06 52.75
CA GLN A 491 1.94 7.15 52.74
C GLN A 491 2.50 7.99 51.58
N ILE A 492 1.83 8.02 50.43
CA ILE A 492 2.25 8.81 49.27
C ILE A 492 1.84 10.28 49.43
N GLU A 493 0.63 10.57 49.92
CA GLU A 493 0.20 11.94 50.24
C GLU A 493 1.07 12.55 51.37
N ASP A 494 1.41 11.78 52.41
CA ASP A 494 2.28 12.18 53.53
C ASP A 494 3.73 12.44 53.10
N TRP A 495 4.29 11.57 52.24
CA TRP A 495 5.62 11.77 51.65
C TRP A 495 5.67 13.00 50.73
N LEU A 496 4.64 13.21 49.91
CA LEU A 496 4.52 14.40 49.05
C LEU A 496 4.37 15.69 49.88
N ALA A 497 3.60 15.66 50.97
CA ALA A 497 3.48 16.78 51.89
C ALA A 497 4.82 17.10 52.58
N THR A 498 5.52 16.07 53.08
CA THR A 498 6.84 16.21 53.73
C THR A 498 7.86 16.82 52.77
N SER A 499 8.00 16.29 51.56
CA SER A 499 8.93 16.81 50.55
C SER A 499 8.57 18.23 50.08
N THR A 500 7.29 18.59 50.12
CA THR A 500 6.83 19.97 49.86
C THR A 500 7.24 20.92 50.99
N CYS A 501 7.11 20.51 52.26
CA CYS A 501 7.57 21.28 53.42
C CYS A 501 9.09 21.47 53.44
N GLU A 502 9.86 20.40 53.18
CA GLU A 502 11.33 20.47 53.01
C GLU A 502 11.73 21.50 51.93
N GLY A 503 10.98 21.54 50.82
CA GLY A 503 11.13 22.55 49.78
C GLY A 503 10.88 23.98 50.29
N PHE A 504 9.82 24.20 51.07
CA PHE A 504 9.49 25.53 51.62
C PHE A 504 10.52 26.01 52.66
N GLU A 505 11.08 25.10 53.46
CA GLU A 505 12.18 25.41 54.38
C GLU A 505 13.47 25.79 53.63
N ALA A 506 13.80 25.06 52.56
CA ALA A 506 14.95 25.34 51.70
C ALA A 506 14.80 26.62 50.85
N ASP A 507 13.57 27.01 50.54
CA ASP A 507 13.23 28.21 49.76
C ASP A 507 13.02 29.45 50.64
N GLY A 508 12.77 29.26 51.94
CA GLY A 508 12.43 30.33 52.88
C GLY A 508 11.05 30.95 52.66
N VAL A 509 10.21 30.33 51.81
CA VAL A 509 8.89 30.84 51.43
C VAL A 509 7.94 29.68 51.07
N VAL A 510 6.69 29.79 51.53
CA VAL A 510 5.60 28.88 51.15
C VAL A 510 5.04 29.35 49.81
N ALA A 511 5.23 28.56 48.75
CA ALA A 511 4.79 28.89 47.39
C ALA A 511 4.41 27.62 46.60
N PRO A 512 3.47 27.65 45.64
CA PRO A 512 3.08 26.45 44.89
C PRO A 512 4.26 25.69 44.26
N ALA A 513 4.36 24.39 44.51
CA ALA A 513 5.49 23.53 44.09
C ALA A 513 5.69 23.38 42.57
N CYS A 514 4.78 23.92 41.76
CA CYS A 514 4.94 24.04 40.30
C CYS A 514 5.80 25.25 39.87
N LEU A 515 6.09 26.18 40.78
CA LEU A 515 6.91 27.36 40.50
C LEU A 515 8.39 27.01 40.36
N ARG A 516 9.01 27.59 39.33
CA ARG A 516 10.43 27.44 39.02
C ARG A 516 11.21 28.64 39.54
N LYS A 517 12.30 28.39 40.26
CA LYS A 517 13.25 29.42 40.69
C LYS A 517 13.86 30.17 39.50
N GLY A 518 14.14 31.45 39.68
CA GLY A 518 14.85 32.27 38.68
C GLY A 518 14.01 32.75 37.49
N LEU A 519 12.71 32.45 37.42
CA LEU A 519 11.80 33.03 36.43
C LEU A 519 11.13 34.31 36.97
N PHE A 520 10.97 35.30 36.09
CA PHE A 520 10.17 36.49 36.41
C PHE A 520 8.72 36.06 36.65
N THR A 521 8.19 36.39 37.82
CA THR A 521 6.89 35.91 38.29
C THR A 521 6.02 37.10 38.69
N VAL A 522 4.85 37.23 38.08
CA VAL A 522 3.86 38.27 38.36
C VAL A 522 2.75 37.68 39.21
N GLY A 523 2.36 38.36 40.29
CA GLY A 523 1.20 38.01 41.09
C GLY A 523 0.03 38.96 40.85
N ALA A 524 -1.11 38.42 40.45
CA ALA A 524 -2.39 39.13 40.55
C ALA A 524 -3.07 38.71 41.85
N LEU A 525 -3.36 39.67 42.73
CA LEU A 525 -4.12 39.47 43.96
C LEU A 525 -5.51 40.04 43.78
N ASP A 526 -6.54 39.27 44.14
CA ASP A 526 -7.95 39.65 44.04
C ASP A 526 -8.72 39.15 45.28
N ASN A 527 -9.83 39.79 45.62
CA ASN A 527 -10.64 39.44 46.79
C ASN A 527 -11.72 38.41 46.42
N LEU A 528 -11.63 37.23 47.03
CA LEU A 528 -12.66 36.19 46.97
C LEU A 528 -13.73 36.49 48.02
N ASP A 529 -14.51 37.55 47.76
CA ASP A 529 -15.66 37.96 48.54
C ASP A 529 -16.90 37.14 48.15
N HIS A 530 -17.06 35.95 48.73
CA HIS A 530 -18.31 35.21 48.58
C HIS A 530 -19.35 35.79 49.55
N ASN A 531 -20.23 36.65 49.01
CA ASN A 531 -21.37 37.21 49.73
C ASN A 531 -22.59 36.26 49.63
N PRO A 532 -22.90 35.46 50.68
CA PRO A 532 -23.97 34.46 50.60
C PRO A 532 -25.37 35.10 50.60
N SER A 533 -26.08 35.01 49.49
CA SER A 533 -27.49 35.44 49.38
C SER A 533 -28.50 34.51 50.10
N SER A 534 -28.05 33.78 51.12
CA SER A 534 -28.83 32.77 51.85
C SER A 534 -29.12 33.23 53.28
N THR A 535 -30.40 33.21 53.65
CA THR A 535 -30.93 33.57 54.99
C THR A 535 -30.50 32.64 56.12
N THR A 536 -29.70 31.61 55.83
CA THR A 536 -29.12 30.67 56.82
C THR A 536 -27.61 30.86 57.02
N SER A 537 -26.99 31.80 56.31
CA SER A 537 -25.55 32.08 56.44
C SER A 537 -25.28 33.06 57.59
N VAL A 538 -24.28 32.75 58.41
CA VAL A 538 -23.95 33.51 59.64
C VAL A 538 -22.67 34.35 59.49
N THR A 539 -21.85 34.06 58.48
CA THR A 539 -20.57 34.72 58.20
C THR A 539 -20.35 34.86 56.69
N SER A 540 -19.88 36.02 56.24
CA SER A 540 -19.29 36.18 54.90
C SER A 540 -17.94 35.46 54.82
N PHE A 541 -17.60 34.91 53.65
CA PHE A 541 -16.26 34.40 53.38
C PHE A 541 -15.47 35.49 52.64
N HIS A 542 -14.41 35.97 53.29
CA HIS A 542 -13.45 36.91 52.73
C HIS A 542 -12.11 36.17 52.57
N GLY A 543 -11.77 35.82 51.33
CA GLY A 543 -10.45 35.28 50.98
C GLY A 543 -9.68 36.24 50.08
N THR A 544 -8.37 36.03 49.94
CA THR A 544 -7.58 36.65 48.87
C THR A 544 -7.10 35.56 47.93
N GLY A 545 -7.55 35.61 46.68
CA GLY A 545 -7.03 34.78 45.60
C GLY A 545 -5.71 35.36 45.10
N ILE A 546 -4.69 34.51 44.98
CA ILE A 546 -3.38 34.91 44.45
C ILE A 546 -3.07 34.06 43.22
N SER A 547 -3.18 34.66 42.04
CA SER A 547 -2.82 34.04 40.75
C SER A 547 -1.37 34.38 40.42
N LEU A 548 -0.51 33.36 40.27
CA LEU A 548 0.92 33.52 40.01
C LEU A 548 1.27 33.10 38.56
N PHE A 549 1.78 34.05 37.78
CA PHE A 549 2.14 33.88 36.37
C PHE A 549 3.66 33.90 36.24
N GLN A 550 4.26 32.77 35.85
CA GLN A 550 5.69 32.71 35.54
C GLN A 550 5.92 32.97 34.05
N LEU A 551 6.69 33.99 33.73
CA LEU A 551 6.98 34.42 32.37
C LEU A 551 8.35 33.88 31.93
N PRO A 552 8.42 32.83 31.09
CA PRO A 552 9.69 32.27 30.62
C PRO A 552 10.34 33.22 29.62
N THR A 553 11.42 33.89 30.03
CA THR A 553 11.98 35.06 29.32
C THR A 553 12.58 34.80 27.93
N LYS A 554 12.57 33.55 27.40
CA LYS A 554 13.22 33.19 26.13
C LYS A 554 12.62 32.02 25.30
N SER A 555 11.49 31.41 25.67
CA SER A 555 10.93 30.25 24.94
C SER A 555 9.64 30.57 24.18
N GLU A 556 9.48 29.95 23.01
CA GLU A 556 8.30 30.02 22.13
C GLU A 556 7.00 29.54 22.82
N PRO A 557 5.80 29.86 22.28
CA PRO A 557 4.50 29.43 22.84
C PRO A 557 4.19 27.92 22.64
N GLU A 558 5.21 27.07 22.64
CA GLU A 558 5.07 25.62 22.70
C GLU A 558 4.43 25.18 24.03
N GLY A 559 3.63 24.11 24.00
CA GLY A 559 2.93 23.60 25.19
C GLY A 559 1.69 24.40 25.63
N SER A 560 1.34 25.49 24.93
CA SER A 560 0.18 26.34 25.25
C SER A 560 -1.21 25.74 24.97
N GLY A 561 -1.28 24.49 24.50
CA GLY A 561 -2.53 23.77 24.17
C GLY A 561 -3.24 24.22 22.88
N TRP A 562 -2.95 25.41 22.37
CA TRP A 562 -3.62 25.97 21.17
C TRP A 562 -3.40 25.16 19.89
N THR A 563 -2.26 24.47 19.74
CA THR A 563 -2.04 23.51 18.63
C THR A 563 -3.09 22.40 18.62
N THR A 564 -3.38 21.85 19.80
CA THR A 564 -4.36 20.78 19.99
C THR A 564 -5.77 21.32 19.74
N ALA A 565 -6.15 22.45 20.38
CA ALA A 565 -7.47 23.05 20.21
C ALA A 565 -7.80 23.42 18.75
N LEU A 566 -6.84 23.96 17.99
CA LEU A 566 -7.02 24.27 16.56
C LEU A 566 -7.08 23.02 15.67
N THR A 567 -6.51 21.90 16.11
CA THR A 567 -6.57 20.61 15.40
C THR A 567 -7.87 19.86 15.71
N GLU A 568 -8.30 19.84 16.98
CA GLU A 568 -9.55 19.21 17.43
C GLU A 568 -10.81 19.95 16.93
N ALA A 569 -10.70 21.24 16.66
CA ALA A 569 -11.76 22.05 16.04
C ALA A 569 -11.76 22.00 14.50
N ASP A 570 -10.94 21.15 13.86
CA ASP A 570 -10.75 21.04 12.39
C ASP A 570 -10.37 22.37 11.69
N VAL A 571 -9.90 23.37 12.44
CA VAL A 571 -9.52 24.70 11.90
C VAL A 571 -8.21 24.64 11.11
N ALA A 572 -7.26 23.84 11.57
CA ALA A 572 -5.98 23.62 10.90
C ALA A 572 -5.33 22.30 11.35
N SER A 573 -4.58 21.64 10.46
CA SER A 573 -3.78 20.48 10.87
C SER A 573 -2.67 20.88 11.85
N SER A 574 -2.23 19.97 12.72
CA SER A 574 -1.25 20.25 13.79
C SER A 574 -0.05 21.08 13.35
N GLY A 575 0.64 20.70 12.26
CA GLY A 575 1.81 21.44 11.75
C GLY A 575 1.47 22.77 11.04
N MET A 576 0.19 23.03 10.75
CA MET A 576 -0.30 24.33 10.28
C MET A 576 -0.69 25.22 11.48
N ALA A 577 -1.35 24.67 12.49
CA ALA A 577 -1.65 25.36 13.75
C ALA A 577 -0.37 25.80 14.49
N GLU A 578 0.61 24.90 14.58
CA GLU A 578 1.96 25.21 15.10
C GLU A 578 2.64 26.33 14.28
N SER A 579 2.51 26.27 12.95
CA SER A 579 3.04 27.29 12.04
C SER A 579 2.33 28.65 12.16
N PHE A 580 1.11 28.72 12.70
CA PHE A 580 0.45 29.98 13.06
C PHE A 580 1.02 30.51 14.39
N LEU A 581 1.09 29.67 15.43
CA LEU A 581 1.51 30.04 16.78
C LEU A 581 2.98 30.45 16.88
N LYS A 582 3.86 29.81 16.10
CA LYS A 582 5.28 30.21 15.97
C LYS A 582 5.50 31.37 14.97
N ALA A 583 4.43 31.84 14.30
CA ALA A 583 4.45 32.81 13.20
C ALA A 583 5.44 32.49 12.05
N ALA A 584 5.97 31.26 11.98
CA ALA A 584 7.15 30.88 11.20
C ALA A 584 7.03 31.02 9.67
N HIS A 585 5.81 31.22 9.16
CA HIS A 585 5.55 31.47 7.75
C HIS A 585 4.57 32.63 7.58
N LEU A 586 5.06 33.83 7.26
CA LEU A 586 4.27 35.06 7.06
C LEU A 586 3.00 34.85 6.23
N THR A 587 3.06 34.07 5.15
CA THR A 587 1.90 33.75 4.30
C THR A 587 0.82 32.95 5.02
N ARG A 588 1.20 32.02 5.90
CA ARG A 588 0.27 31.21 6.72
C ARG A 588 -0.29 32.02 7.88
N THR A 589 0.55 32.75 8.61
CA THR A 589 0.11 33.65 9.70
C THR A 589 -0.88 34.68 9.17
N ARG A 590 -0.60 35.31 8.02
CA ARG A 590 -1.53 36.20 7.33
C ARG A 590 -2.86 35.53 6.98
N HIS A 591 -2.84 34.27 6.51
CA HIS A 591 -4.06 33.53 6.20
C HIS A 591 -4.91 33.28 7.46
N ALA A 592 -4.29 32.93 8.59
CA ALA A 592 -4.98 32.79 9.87
C ALA A 592 -5.68 34.10 10.28
N HIS A 593 -5.00 35.24 10.21
CA HIS A 593 -5.62 36.55 10.48
C HIS A 593 -6.81 36.86 9.55
N GLN A 594 -6.69 36.53 8.25
CA GLN A 594 -7.79 36.69 7.30
C GLN A 594 -8.99 35.80 7.62
N VAL A 595 -8.77 34.54 8.01
CA VAL A 595 -9.85 33.61 8.40
C VAL A 595 -10.50 34.06 9.71
N THR A 596 -9.73 34.43 10.72
CA THR A 596 -10.24 34.93 12.01
C THR A 596 -11.11 36.17 11.82
N LEU A 597 -10.66 37.16 11.04
CA LEU A 597 -11.44 38.36 10.76
C LEU A 597 -12.74 38.05 10.02
N LEU A 598 -12.72 37.18 9.00
CA LEU A 598 -13.91 36.79 8.24
C LEU A 598 -14.91 36.02 9.12
N THR A 599 -14.43 35.11 9.97
CA THR A 599 -15.29 34.37 10.92
C THR A 599 -15.93 35.30 11.95
N LEU A 600 -15.17 36.21 12.56
CA LEU A 600 -15.72 37.21 13.49
C LEU A 600 -16.73 38.14 12.82
N HIS A 601 -16.47 38.56 11.58
CA HIS A 601 -17.39 39.38 10.80
C HIS A 601 -18.69 38.63 10.45
N ASN A 602 -18.59 37.36 10.04
CA ASN A 602 -19.76 36.51 9.77
C ASN A 602 -20.61 36.30 11.03
N LEU A 603 -19.98 35.99 12.17
CA LEU A 603 -20.69 35.85 13.46
C LEU A 603 -21.35 37.16 13.90
N GLN A 604 -20.71 38.31 13.67
CA GLN A 604 -21.30 39.62 13.94
C GLN A 604 -22.49 39.92 13.01
N GLN A 605 -22.41 39.56 11.71
CA GLN A 605 -23.55 39.65 10.79
C GLN A 605 -24.69 38.70 11.16
N GLU A 606 -24.40 37.48 11.60
CA GLU A 606 -25.42 36.51 12.01
C GLU A 606 -26.14 36.95 13.28
N ALA A 607 -25.40 37.41 14.29
CA ALA A 607 -25.97 38.02 15.49
C ALA A 607 -26.81 39.28 15.16
N PHE A 608 -26.43 40.06 14.14
CA PHE A 608 -27.26 41.16 13.64
C PHE A 608 -28.53 40.68 12.91
N ARG A 609 -28.45 39.62 12.10
CA ARG A 609 -29.63 39.05 11.42
C ARG A 609 -30.65 38.48 12.42
N LEU A 610 -30.17 37.88 13.50
CA LEU A 610 -30.97 37.31 14.59
C LEU A 610 -31.49 38.36 15.60
N SER A 611 -31.00 39.60 15.58
CA SER A 611 -31.49 40.67 16.46
C SER A 611 -32.89 41.16 16.05
N ALA A 612 -33.60 41.83 16.95
CA ALA A 612 -34.82 42.55 16.59
C ALA A 612 -34.50 43.89 15.88
N GLY A 613 -35.29 44.24 14.85
CA GLY A 613 -35.19 45.53 14.14
C GLY A 613 -34.84 45.42 12.65
N PRO A 614 -34.76 46.55 11.93
CA PRO A 614 -34.38 46.63 10.51
C PRO A 614 -33.05 45.95 10.17
N LYS A 615 -32.83 45.67 8.88
CA LYS A 615 -31.68 44.89 8.37
C LYS A 615 -30.89 45.61 7.27
N ASP A 616 -30.81 46.93 7.39
CA ASP A 616 -29.96 47.81 6.59
C ASP A 616 -28.59 48.09 7.28
N GLU A 617 -27.67 48.70 6.54
CA GLU A 617 -26.30 48.98 7.02
C GLU A 617 -26.23 50.10 8.07
N GLU A 618 -27.17 51.05 8.04
CA GLU A 618 -27.24 52.15 8.99
C GLU A 618 -27.65 51.62 10.38
N TYR A 619 -28.65 50.73 10.42
CA TYR A 619 -29.07 50.03 11.64
C TYR A 619 -28.02 49.03 12.14
N LEU A 620 -27.22 48.41 11.26
CA LEU A 620 -26.08 47.56 11.67
C LEU A 620 -25.06 48.34 12.51
N MET A 621 -24.70 49.56 12.09
CA MET A 621 -23.76 50.39 12.84
C MET A 621 -24.35 50.92 14.15
N ALA A 622 -25.65 51.25 14.18
CA ALA A 622 -26.35 51.60 15.41
C ALA A 622 -26.39 50.44 16.42
N TRP A 623 -26.82 49.24 15.97
CA TRP A 623 -26.89 48.03 16.79
C TRP A 623 -25.51 47.62 17.34
N ARG A 624 -24.45 47.69 16.53
CA ARG A 624 -23.08 47.40 16.98
C ARG A 624 -22.65 48.33 18.12
N ASN A 625 -22.96 49.63 18.00
CA ASN A 625 -22.67 50.63 19.04
C ASN A 625 -23.53 50.49 20.31
N GLU A 626 -24.67 49.81 20.23
CA GLU A 626 -25.50 49.45 21.38
C GLU A 626 -24.96 48.18 22.08
N MET A 627 -24.64 47.14 21.31
CA MET A 627 -24.08 45.87 21.81
C MET A 627 -22.73 46.06 22.51
N LEU A 628 -21.87 46.96 22.00
CA LEU A 628 -20.62 47.39 22.64
C LEU A 628 -20.82 47.95 24.06
N LYS A 629 -21.98 48.55 24.36
CA LYS A 629 -22.32 49.10 25.69
C LYS A 629 -23.02 48.09 26.59
N LYS A 630 -23.70 47.10 26.00
CA LYS A 630 -24.52 46.10 26.72
C LYS A 630 -23.77 44.83 27.10
N SER A 631 -22.71 44.46 26.38
CA SER A 631 -22.02 43.18 26.59
C SER A 631 -20.49 43.34 26.60
N PRO A 632 -19.82 43.12 27.75
CA PRO A 632 -18.36 43.07 27.82
C PRO A 632 -17.75 42.01 26.88
N THR A 633 -18.45 40.88 26.69
CA THR A 633 -18.04 39.82 25.76
C THR A 633 -18.09 40.28 24.30
N PHE A 634 -19.13 41.06 23.92
CA PHE A 634 -19.20 41.66 22.58
C PHE A 634 -18.12 42.74 22.40
N MET A 635 -17.87 43.56 23.43
CA MET A 635 -16.78 44.54 23.44
C MET A 635 -15.40 43.88 23.26
N PHE A 636 -15.15 42.75 23.92
CA PHE A 636 -13.93 41.97 23.75
C PHE A 636 -13.77 41.46 22.31
N TRP A 637 -14.76 40.75 21.76
CA TRP A 637 -14.64 40.22 20.39
C TRP A 637 -14.59 41.31 19.32
N ASP A 638 -15.24 42.45 19.52
CA ASP A 638 -15.13 43.61 18.63
C ASP A 638 -13.73 44.27 18.70
N LEU A 639 -13.08 44.26 19.87
CA LEU A 639 -11.70 44.71 20.03
C LEU A 639 -10.72 43.76 19.31
N ILE A 640 -10.89 42.44 19.44
CA ILE A 640 -10.12 41.44 18.68
C ILE A 640 -10.31 41.65 17.17
N MET A 641 -11.55 41.83 16.70
CA MET A 641 -11.85 42.07 15.29
C MET A 641 -11.19 43.35 14.75
N ARG A 642 -11.09 44.42 15.57
CA ARG A 642 -10.33 45.64 15.23
C ARG A 642 -8.83 45.37 15.15
N TYR A 643 -8.27 44.63 16.10
CA TYR A 643 -6.84 44.29 16.14
C TYR A 643 -6.42 43.45 14.91
N GLU A 644 -7.19 42.41 14.58
CA GLU A 644 -7.03 41.61 13.36
C GLU A 644 -7.09 42.48 12.09
N THR A 645 -8.02 43.44 12.05
CA THR A 645 -8.12 44.40 10.94
C THR A 645 -6.85 45.26 10.85
N LEU A 646 -6.34 45.79 11.97
CA LEU A 646 -5.14 46.62 12.01
C LEU A 646 -3.88 45.85 11.56
N ILE A 647 -3.73 44.58 11.96
CA ILE A 647 -2.66 43.70 11.46
C ILE A 647 -2.72 43.58 9.94
N LEU A 648 -3.91 43.38 9.35
CA LEU A 648 -4.04 43.26 7.90
C LEU A 648 -3.80 44.58 7.17
N ILE A 649 -4.13 45.73 7.75
CA ILE A 649 -3.77 47.05 7.18
C ILE A 649 -2.25 47.33 7.32
N PHE A 650 -1.62 46.93 8.43
CA PHE A 650 -0.17 47.01 8.61
C PHE A 650 0.60 46.17 7.56
N ILE A 651 0.12 44.95 7.30
CA ILE A 651 0.62 44.08 6.22
C ILE A 651 0.35 44.71 4.84
N ARG A 652 -0.81 45.35 4.65
CA ARG A 652 -1.15 46.07 3.42
C ARG A 652 -0.17 47.22 3.16
N ALA A 653 0.10 48.05 4.17
CA ALA A 653 1.02 49.18 4.07
C ALA A 653 2.43 48.75 3.61
N HIS A 654 2.97 47.66 4.17
CA HIS A 654 4.25 47.09 3.71
C HIS A 654 4.20 46.59 2.27
N ARG A 655 3.11 45.94 1.86
CA ARG A 655 2.98 45.35 0.51
C ARG A 655 2.70 46.38 -0.59
N GLU A 656 2.08 47.49 -0.23
CA GLU A 656 1.79 48.64 -1.12
C GLU A 656 2.83 49.76 -0.99
N ARG A 657 3.87 49.57 -0.16
CA ARG A 657 4.92 50.56 0.18
C ARG A 657 4.35 51.91 0.66
N ASN A 658 3.15 51.90 1.23
CA ASN A 658 2.44 53.08 1.67
C ASN A 658 2.97 53.53 3.05
N PHE A 659 4.02 54.34 3.03
CA PHE A 659 4.69 54.84 4.24
C PHE A 659 3.76 55.64 5.18
N PRO A 660 2.88 56.56 4.72
CA PRO A 660 1.88 57.18 5.57
C PRO A 660 0.99 56.18 6.32
N LEU A 661 0.42 55.20 5.61
CA LEU A 661 -0.46 54.19 6.19
C LEU A 661 0.28 53.28 7.18
N TYR A 662 1.57 53.01 6.95
CA TYR A 662 2.42 52.28 7.89
C TYR A 662 2.55 53.02 9.23
N VAL A 663 2.81 54.32 9.19
CA VAL A 663 2.94 55.15 10.41
C VAL A 663 1.59 55.30 11.13
N GLU A 664 0.51 55.58 10.41
CA GLU A 664 -0.83 55.73 10.98
C GLU A 664 -1.30 54.45 11.69
N VAL A 665 -1.11 53.27 11.08
CA VAL A 665 -1.51 52.00 11.70
C VAL A 665 -0.65 51.67 12.92
N LEU A 666 0.63 52.03 12.93
CA LEU A 666 1.47 51.88 14.11
C LEU A 666 1.00 52.76 15.29
N GLU A 667 0.49 53.96 15.04
CA GLU A 667 -0.11 54.79 16.09
C GLU A 667 -1.35 54.17 16.71
N VAL A 668 -2.21 53.52 15.92
CA VAL A 668 -3.40 52.83 16.44
C VAL A 668 -3.05 51.50 17.12
N LEU A 669 -1.97 50.82 16.69
CA LEU A 669 -1.45 49.61 17.34
C LEU A 669 -0.65 49.90 18.63
N ALA A 670 -0.05 51.09 18.78
CA ALA A 670 0.85 51.41 19.90
C ALA A 670 0.26 51.15 21.31
N PRO A 671 -1.00 51.50 21.62
CA PRO A 671 -1.61 51.17 22.91
C PRO A 671 -1.84 49.66 23.11
N LEU A 672 -2.09 48.92 22.02
CA LEU A 672 -2.42 47.50 22.08
C LEU A 672 -1.21 46.62 22.41
N PHE A 673 0.02 47.05 22.09
CA PHE A 673 1.23 46.35 22.54
C PHE A 673 1.35 46.31 24.08
N PHE A 674 0.83 47.30 24.81
CA PHE A 674 0.79 47.24 26.28
C PHE A 674 -0.33 46.32 26.78
N ALA A 675 -1.51 46.37 26.15
CA ALA A 675 -2.64 45.50 26.48
C ALA A 675 -2.39 44.00 26.18
N LEU A 676 -1.37 43.68 25.36
CA LEU A 676 -0.97 42.32 24.97
C LEU A 676 0.39 41.90 25.58
N ASP A 677 0.82 42.55 26.67
CA ASP A 677 2.07 42.29 27.41
C ASP A 677 3.38 42.36 26.56
N HIS A 678 3.32 42.98 25.38
CA HIS A 678 4.48 43.24 24.54
C HIS A 678 5.24 44.50 25.01
N VAL A 679 5.63 44.51 26.29
CA VAL A 679 6.21 45.68 27.00
C VAL A 679 7.45 46.30 26.35
N ASN A 680 8.23 45.50 25.62
CA ASN A 680 9.36 46.02 24.83
C ASN A 680 8.87 46.83 23.61
N TYR A 681 7.85 46.33 22.91
CA TYR A 681 7.25 47.04 21.78
C TYR A 681 6.47 48.27 22.25
N SER A 682 5.68 48.20 23.31
CA SER A 682 4.94 49.37 23.82
C SER A 682 5.88 50.50 24.29
N ARG A 683 7.06 50.17 24.84
CA ARG A 683 8.07 51.14 25.24
C ARG A 683 8.76 51.82 24.06
N TRP A 684 9.10 51.09 23.00
CA TRP A 684 9.89 51.62 21.88
C TRP A 684 9.03 52.12 20.71
N MET A 685 7.80 51.63 20.53
CA MET A 685 6.95 52.01 19.41
C MET A 685 6.64 53.52 19.34
N PRO A 686 6.33 54.23 20.44
CA PRO A 686 6.14 55.69 20.40
C PRO A 686 7.40 56.46 19.97
N VAL A 687 8.59 55.94 20.30
CA VAL A 687 9.88 56.52 19.88
C VAL A 687 10.08 56.29 18.37
N HIS A 688 9.84 55.05 17.91
CA HIS A 688 9.91 54.69 16.49
C HIS A 688 8.94 55.51 15.64
N ILE A 689 7.68 55.65 16.05
CA ILE A 689 6.67 56.48 15.38
C ILE A 689 7.14 57.94 15.27
N ARG A 690 7.62 58.54 16.37
CA ARG A 690 8.17 59.91 16.37
C ARG A 690 9.29 60.03 15.35
N ASP A 691 10.20 59.07 15.32
CA ASP A 691 11.39 59.11 14.47
C ASP A 691 11.02 58.91 12.98
N MET A 692 10.07 58.02 12.68
CA MET A 692 9.48 57.88 11.33
C MET A 692 8.75 59.16 10.87
N LYS A 693 8.04 59.85 11.77
CA LYS A 693 7.42 61.16 11.47
C LYS A 693 8.43 62.32 11.37
N SER A 694 9.66 62.13 11.85
CA SER A 694 10.72 63.15 11.86
C SER A 694 11.77 62.95 10.76
N LEU A 695 11.55 62.03 9.82
CA LEU A 695 12.46 61.81 8.70
C LEU A 695 12.55 63.06 7.79
N PRO A 696 13.76 63.42 7.30
CA PRO A 696 13.91 64.46 6.29
C PRO A 696 13.08 64.15 5.04
N ASN A 697 12.48 65.18 4.43
CA ASN A 697 11.65 65.04 3.22
C ASN A 697 12.36 64.20 2.14
N THR A 698 13.65 64.42 1.88
CA THR A 698 14.42 63.67 0.88
C THR A 698 14.47 62.15 1.11
N ILE A 699 14.33 61.69 2.35
CA ILE A 699 14.26 60.26 2.70
C ILE A 699 12.79 59.79 2.65
N LYS A 700 11.86 60.63 3.10
CA LYS A 700 10.42 60.36 3.00
C LYS A 700 9.98 60.18 1.54
N ASP A 701 10.49 61.02 0.64
CA ASP A 701 10.24 60.95 -0.80
C ASP A 701 10.75 59.62 -1.41
N GLU A 702 11.85 59.05 -0.92
CA GLU A 702 12.32 57.72 -1.33
C GLU A 702 11.39 56.58 -0.86
N PHE A 703 10.75 56.73 0.31
CA PHE A 703 9.78 55.77 0.85
C PHE A 703 8.36 55.92 0.26
N GLU A 704 8.03 57.06 -0.35
CA GLU A 704 6.71 57.31 -0.96
C GLU A 704 6.69 57.12 -2.49
N ASN A 705 7.86 57.06 -3.16
CA ASN A 705 7.97 56.93 -4.63
C ASN A 705 8.63 55.63 -5.14
N ASN A 706 8.94 54.66 -4.26
CA ASN A 706 9.42 53.32 -4.62
C ASN A 706 8.39 52.25 -4.25
#